data_AF-A0A2E8M9R9-F1
#
_entry.id   AF-A0A2E8M9R9-F1
#
_cell.length_a   1.000
_cell.length_b   1.000
_cell.length_c   1.000
_cell.angle_alpha   90.00
_cell.angle_beta   90.00
_cell.angle_gamma   90.00
#
_symmetry.space_group_name_H-M   'P 1'
#
loop_
_entity.id
_entity.type
_entity.pdbx_description
1 polymer ?
#
loop_
_entity_poly.entity_id
_entity_poly.type
_entity_poly.pdbx_seq_one_letter_code
_entity_poly.pdbx_strand_id
1 'polypeptide(L)'
;MKLAKILLVLLALSHLGLRADLVAYWTLEEGTGVTAGDSTANGRTGTIAGNALWNTTDLPPVPTGTTAALEMDGVDDQINIVGYKGISGTGDRSVSAWIKTELNSTGQNMGIVSWGSNSSTQKWTFRIQNGNGTAGTIRVEANGGFFVGNTVVTDTEWHHVAVTWANDGTPNIQDAKLYVDGVLDAEFGSIDVPPSGSQSVAINTAVGEDVRIGEDFQLNHNWRGRIDEVRIYDEALDAVAISELASYQILSAFEASEEVVASGAPVELSWASDPSNDTLIIDNGVGDVSGLTMTTVNPTATTTYTLTGTSGGDTEELQVTVLVDTAPLINEVINLGSETLLEGRSTTIFWDVFGEAGLSMNGNDVTGLDRTELSPTETTTYTFAATNAFGTTTSEFTLTVIDGSNPDLGWEVAEQSDGVLTRWDPTTNTTGNVGIAFINNTGGTVQSGASNFSSISKWVNSPGYNLAANPLDSWQDGLGDLVTKEDVSWEMVVRPGDFTGTHTLFNTGGNGQGLGIVLTASILDFRFQSANNDSQRVIISTDLSAIGLATDFFHIVATADVGGASPGVATLYVNGQLVAGPTSSTGIIADWDGGDLAELGKGANIPTSTTFPFEAFTGDIAVFNYYGFRVLDASQVSDKYDALGGSGGDLAIKDIEYDDAADEIRLTFDSIPNQTYALETTVDLLTETWIELDDSIPSGGTETTVVISGVVLPDPVNPRRFYRILPGL
;
A
#
# COMPACT_ATOMS: atom_id res chain seq x y z
N MET A 1 19.00 -14.11 0.63
CA MET A 1 18.42 -15.48 0.49
C MET A 1 18.70 -16.16 -0.86
N LYS A 2 18.83 -15.43 -1.98
CA LYS A 2 19.07 -16.00 -3.33
C LYS A 2 20.36 -16.86 -3.49
N LEU A 3 21.45 -16.57 -2.77
CA LEU A 3 22.67 -17.40 -2.84
C LEU A 3 22.58 -18.74 -2.09
N ALA A 4 21.68 -18.87 -1.10
CA ALA A 4 21.58 -20.09 -0.31
C ALA A 4 20.78 -21.20 -1.02
N LYS A 5 19.81 -20.84 -1.88
CA LYS A 5 18.99 -21.79 -2.66
C LYS A 5 19.74 -22.33 -3.89
N ILE A 6 20.51 -21.50 -4.60
CA ILE A 6 21.40 -21.96 -5.69
C ILE A 6 22.47 -22.93 -5.15
N LEU A 7 22.94 -22.73 -3.92
CA LEU A 7 23.87 -23.65 -3.28
C LEU A 7 23.23 -25.00 -2.94
N LEU A 8 21.92 -25.04 -2.65
CA LEU A 8 21.19 -26.27 -2.32
C LEU A 8 20.91 -27.13 -3.57
N VAL A 9 20.62 -26.52 -4.72
CA VAL A 9 20.45 -27.21 -6.01
C VAL A 9 21.81 -27.69 -6.57
N LEU A 10 22.88 -26.91 -6.43
CA LEU A 10 24.23 -27.41 -6.71
C LEU A 10 24.68 -28.49 -5.71
N LEU A 11 24.20 -28.49 -4.47
CA LEU A 11 24.50 -29.55 -3.50
C LEU A 11 23.85 -30.89 -3.87
N ALA A 12 22.63 -30.85 -4.44
CA ALA A 12 21.94 -32.04 -4.98
C ALA A 12 22.64 -32.59 -6.24
N LEU A 13 23.04 -31.73 -7.19
CA LEU A 13 23.81 -32.19 -8.36
C LEU A 13 25.28 -32.55 -8.02
N SER A 14 25.85 -32.02 -6.94
CA SER A 14 27.23 -32.33 -6.54
C SER A 14 27.41 -33.72 -5.91
N HIS A 15 26.32 -34.38 -5.47
CA HIS A 15 26.41 -35.74 -4.93
C HIS A 15 26.47 -36.82 -6.03
N LEU A 16 26.08 -36.50 -7.27
CA LEU A 16 26.24 -37.39 -8.42
C LEU A 16 27.68 -37.36 -8.99
N GLY A 17 28.50 -36.38 -8.59
CA GLY A 17 29.76 -36.07 -9.26
C GLY A 17 31.01 -36.79 -8.75
N LEU A 18 31.05 -37.34 -7.54
CA LEU A 18 32.25 -37.99 -7.00
C LEU A 18 31.93 -38.76 -5.70
N ARG A 19 31.19 -39.88 -5.78
CA ARG A 19 31.27 -40.91 -4.73
C ARG A 19 32.62 -41.61 -4.91
N ALA A 20 33.48 -41.62 -3.90
CA ALA A 20 34.78 -42.29 -3.95
C ALA A 20 34.65 -43.82 -4.11
N ASP A 21 33.41 -44.31 -4.12
CA ASP A 21 33.00 -45.69 -3.92
C ASP A 21 32.29 -46.29 -5.16
N LEU A 22 32.04 -45.50 -6.22
CA LEU A 22 31.55 -46.00 -7.51
C LEU A 22 32.72 -46.50 -8.35
N VAL A 23 32.84 -47.81 -8.51
CA VAL A 23 34.03 -48.40 -9.13
C VAL A 23 33.81 -48.83 -10.58
N ALA A 24 32.58 -49.08 -11.01
CA ALA A 24 32.24 -49.27 -12.42
C ALA A 24 30.80 -48.85 -12.71
N TYR A 25 30.59 -48.23 -13.86
CA TYR A 25 29.26 -47.78 -14.31
C TYR A 25 29.13 -47.89 -15.83
N TRP A 26 28.30 -48.81 -16.29
CA TRP A 26 27.94 -48.94 -17.69
C TRP A 26 26.56 -48.30 -17.91
N THR A 27 26.57 -47.10 -18.49
CA THR A 27 25.36 -46.35 -18.84
C THR A 27 24.65 -46.94 -20.05
N LEU A 28 25.34 -47.74 -20.88
CA LEU A 28 24.79 -48.39 -22.07
C LEU A 28 24.12 -47.42 -23.06
N GLU A 29 24.77 -46.27 -23.27
CA GLU A 29 24.27 -45.17 -24.12
C GLU A 29 24.86 -45.18 -25.54
N GLU A 30 25.68 -46.17 -25.89
CA GLU A 30 26.39 -46.17 -27.17
C GLU A 30 25.45 -46.28 -28.37
N GLY A 31 24.30 -46.94 -28.20
CA GLY A 31 23.25 -47.11 -29.21
C GLY A 31 23.65 -47.89 -30.47
N THR A 32 24.95 -48.19 -30.64
CA THR A 32 25.54 -48.93 -31.76
C THR A 32 26.88 -49.56 -31.37
N GLY A 33 27.33 -50.55 -32.15
CA GLY A 33 28.63 -51.19 -31.95
C GLY A 33 28.63 -52.28 -30.88
N VAL A 34 29.83 -52.71 -30.47
CA VAL A 34 30.06 -53.88 -29.60
C VAL A 34 30.80 -53.52 -28.31
N THR A 35 30.74 -52.26 -27.90
CA THR A 35 31.47 -51.73 -26.75
C THR A 35 30.47 -51.19 -25.74
N ALA A 36 30.70 -51.48 -24.46
CA ALA A 36 29.98 -50.88 -23.34
C ALA A 36 30.99 -50.07 -22.51
N GLY A 37 30.94 -48.75 -22.59
CA GLY A 37 31.82 -47.83 -21.91
C GLY A 37 31.62 -47.86 -20.40
N ASP A 38 32.72 -47.77 -19.65
CA ASP A 38 32.66 -47.48 -18.21
C ASP A 38 32.77 -45.97 -18.03
N SER A 39 31.73 -45.36 -17.46
CA SER A 39 31.61 -43.92 -17.22
C SER A 39 32.40 -43.45 -16.00
N THR A 40 33.06 -44.36 -15.28
CA THR A 40 33.98 -44.00 -14.19
C THR A 40 35.40 -43.74 -14.69
N ALA A 41 36.24 -43.15 -13.83
CA ALA A 41 37.66 -42.96 -14.10
C ALA A 41 38.48 -44.27 -14.16
N ASN A 42 37.87 -45.43 -13.85
CA ASN A 42 38.56 -46.72 -13.79
C ASN A 42 38.72 -47.39 -15.17
N GLY A 43 37.97 -46.95 -16.19
CA GLY A 43 38.15 -47.38 -17.57
C GLY A 43 37.87 -48.88 -17.82
N ARG A 44 36.91 -49.46 -17.10
CA ARG A 44 36.52 -50.88 -17.18
C ARG A 44 35.57 -51.15 -18.35
N THR A 45 35.97 -50.74 -19.55
CA THR A 45 35.17 -50.92 -20.78
C THR A 45 34.90 -52.41 -21.05
N GLY A 46 33.62 -52.73 -21.28
CA GLY A 46 33.16 -54.06 -21.65
C GLY A 46 33.07 -54.28 -23.16
N THR A 47 33.15 -55.54 -23.60
CA THR A 47 32.90 -55.97 -24.98
C THR A 47 31.64 -56.81 -25.05
N ILE A 48 30.71 -56.44 -25.93
CA ILE A 48 29.44 -57.14 -26.17
C ILE A 48 29.69 -58.40 -27.02
N ALA A 49 29.11 -59.53 -26.62
CA ALA A 49 29.12 -60.82 -27.30
C ALA A 49 27.68 -61.31 -27.58
N GLY A 50 27.51 -62.34 -28.43
CA GLY A 50 26.23 -62.99 -28.73
C GLY A 50 25.36 -62.34 -29.83
N ASN A 51 25.72 -61.13 -30.28
CA ASN A 51 24.95 -60.28 -31.20
C ASN A 51 23.76 -59.53 -30.56
N ALA A 52 23.83 -59.25 -29.27
CA ALA A 52 22.92 -58.34 -28.57
C ALA A 52 22.67 -57.04 -29.36
N LEU A 53 21.43 -56.54 -29.26
CA LEU A 53 20.95 -55.39 -30.01
C LEU A 53 20.81 -54.17 -29.11
N TRP A 54 21.03 -52.99 -29.67
CA TRP A 54 20.69 -51.74 -29.00
C TRP A 54 19.22 -51.41 -29.22
N ASN A 55 18.49 -51.14 -28.15
CA ASN A 55 17.12 -50.65 -28.20
C ASN A 55 17.10 -49.16 -27.83
N THR A 56 16.50 -48.32 -28.66
CA THR A 56 16.42 -46.86 -28.46
C THR A 56 14.98 -46.38 -28.32
N THR A 57 14.03 -47.29 -28.04
CA THR A 57 12.59 -47.00 -28.07
C THR A 57 11.86 -47.45 -26.80
N ASP A 58 12.29 -48.55 -26.19
CA ASP A 58 11.76 -49.03 -24.93
C ASP A 58 12.90 -48.98 -23.92
N LEU A 59 12.98 -47.84 -23.24
CA LEU A 59 14.08 -47.43 -22.38
C LEU A 59 13.61 -47.35 -20.93
N PRO A 60 14.49 -47.61 -19.95
CA PRO A 60 14.11 -47.48 -18.56
C PRO A 60 13.82 -46.04 -18.17
N PRO A 61 12.96 -45.85 -17.16
CA PRO A 61 12.64 -44.55 -16.60
C PRO A 61 13.77 -44.06 -15.67
N VAL A 62 14.95 -43.77 -16.22
CA VAL A 62 16.15 -43.38 -15.46
C VAL A 62 16.09 -41.89 -15.11
N PRO A 63 16.41 -41.47 -13.86
CA PRO A 63 16.30 -40.06 -13.44
C PRO A 63 17.09 -39.04 -14.29
N THR A 64 18.18 -39.46 -14.92
CA THR A 64 19.00 -38.60 -15.79
C THR A 64 18.59 -38.65 -17.26
N GLY A 65 17.54 -39.41 -17.58
CA GLY A 65 17.26 -39.90 -18.93
C GLY A 65 18.25 -40.97 -19.38
N THR A 66 17.86 -41.70 -20.42
CA THR A 66 18.62 -42.71 -21.15
C THR A 66 18.25 -42.61 -22.62
N THR A 67 19.17 -42.98 -23.51
CA THR A 67 19.01 -42.94 -24.97
C THR A 67 19.09 -44.31 -25.63
N ALA A 68 19.65 -45.30 -24.93
CA ALA A 68 19.73 -46.67 -25.38
C ALA A 68 19.74 -47.64 -24.20
N ALA A 69 19.24 -48.86 -24.43
CA ALA A 69 19.40 -50.00 -23.54
C ALA A 69 19.87 -51.21 -24.35
N LEU A 70 20.54 -52.16 -23.70
CA LEU A 70 21.02 -53.37 -24.39
C LEU A 70 20.00 -54.50 -24.29
N GLU A 71 19.53 -54.99 -25.43
CA GLU A 71 18.57 -56.08 -25.58
C GLU A 71 19.30 -57.40 -25.89
N MET A 72 19.07 -58.41 -25.04
CA MET A 72 19.69 -59.72 -25.08
C MET A 72 18.65 -60.83 -25.29
N ASP A 73 19.00 -61.84 -26.08
CA ASP A 73 18.06 -62.86 -26.58
C ASP A 73 17.88 -64.10 -25.68
N GLY A 74 18.66 -64.19 -24.59
CA GLY A 74 18.65 -65.33 -23.67
C GLY A 74 19.43 -66.56 -24.15
N VAL A 75 20.23 -66.46 -25.21
CA VAL A 75 20.97 -67.59 -25.79
C VAL A 75 22.46 -67.52 -25.49
N ASP A 76 23.15 -66.44 -25.90
CA ASP A 76 24.61 -66.29 -25.72
C ASP A 76 25.09 -64.84 -25.55
N ASP A 77 24.14 -63.91 -25.41
CA ASP A 77 24.38 -62.48 -25.24
C ASP A 77 24.95 -62.14 -23.86
N GLN A 78 26.03 -61.34 -23.84
CA GLN A 78 26.63 -60.82 -22.61
C GLN A 78 27.60 -59.67 -22.87
N ILE A 79 27.97 -58.95 -21.82
CA ILE A 79 29.07 -57.99 -21.81
C ILE A 79 30.24 -58.60 -21.01
N ASN A 80 31.41 -58.70 -21.63
CA ASN A 80 32.64 -59.18 -21.01
C ASN A 80 33.54 -58.01 -20.60
N ILE A 81 33.82 -57.85 -19.30
CA ILE A 81 34.65 -56.77 -18.77
C ILE A 81 36.07 -57.31 -18.55
N VAL A 82 36.80 -57.51 -19.65
CA VAL A 82 38.09 -58.20 -19.65
C VAL A 82 39.09 -57.54 -18.68
N GLY A 83 39.63 -58.34 -17.77
CA GLY A 83 40.63 -57.93 -16.79
C GLY A 83 40.08 -57.35 -15.48
N TYR A 84 38.77 -57.05 -15.38
CA TYR A 84 38.17 -56.62 -14.12
C TYR A 84 37.59 -57.81 -13.35
N LYS A 85 38.17 -58.11 -12.18
CA LYS A 85 37.84 -59.29 -11.36
C LYS A 85 36.69 -59.07 -10.38
N GLY A 86 35.99 -57.94 -10.48
CA GLY A 86 34.98 -57.53 -9.51
C GLY A 86 35.59 -57.23 -8.14
N ILE A 87 34.72 -57.06 -7.15
CA ILE A 87 35.14 -56.91 -5.75
C ILE A 87 35.40 -58.31 -5.19
N SER A 88 36.66 -58.59 -4.88
CA SER A 88 37.10 -59.90 -4.37
C SER A 88 37.14 -59.93 -2.84
N GLY A 89 37.26 -61.12 -2.27
CA GLY A 89 37.33 -61.35 -0.84
C GLY A 89 36.04 -60.98 -0.11
N THR A 90 36.19 -60.31 1.03
CA THR A 90 35.12 -59.95 1.98
C THR A 90 34.82 -58.46 2.00
N GLY A 91 35.22 -57.71 0.96
CA GLY A 91 34.97 -56.26 0.89
C GLY A 91 33.49 -55.94 0.70
N ASP A 92 33.03 -54.82 1.23
CA ASP A 92 31.65 -54.36 1.04
C ASP A 92 31.36 -54.14 -0.44
N ARG A 93 30.09 -54.27 -0.82
CA ARG A 93 29.69 -54.05 -2.21
C ARG A 93 28.21 -53.81 -2.40
N SER A 94 27.91 -53.02 -3.43
CA SER A 94 26.57 -52.87 -3.97
C SER A 94 26.58 -53.04 -5.49
N VAL A 95 25.50 -53.62 -6.01
CA VAL A 95 25.26 -53.75 -7.45
C VAL A 95 23.85 -53.27 -7.73
N SER A 96 23.67 -52.45 -8.76
CA SER A 96 22.35 -52.06 -9.26
C SER A 96 22.28 -52.13 -10.78
N ALA A 97 21.06 -52.29 -11.31
CA ALA A 97 20.77 -52.28 -12.73
C ALA A 97 19.29 -51.94 -12.96
N TRP A 98 18.98 -51.30 -14.08
CA TRP A 98 17.63 -51.31 -14.63
C TRP A 98 17.47 -52.56 -15.50
N ILE A 99 16.37 -53.30 -15.30
CA ILE A 99 16.11 -54.56 -16.00
C ILE A 99 14.67 -54.62 -16.51
N LYS A 100 14.46 -55.25 -17.66
CA LYS A 100 13.14 -55.61 -18.18
C LYS A 100 13.19 -56.97 -18.84
N THR A 101 12.39 -57.92 -18.38
CA THR A 101 12.35 -59.25 -19.01
C THR A 101 11.50 -59.25 -20.27
N GLU A 102 11.90 -59.99 -21.31
CA GLU A 102 11.11 -60.09 -22.55
C GLU A 102 9.77 -60.83 -22.34
N LEU A 103 9.76 -61.81 -21.44
CA LEU A 103 8.61 -62.69 -21.21
C LEU A 103 8.09 -62.54 -19.78
N ASN A 104 6.76 -62.51 -19.66
CA ASN A 104 6.10 -62.61 -18.36
C ASN A 104 6.16 -64.06 -17.85
N SER A 105 7.30 -64.45 -17.29
CA SER A 105 7.58 -65.83 -16.87
C SER A 105 8.54 -65.92 -15.70
N THR A 106 8.13 -66.66 -14.66
CA THR A 106 8.96 -66.93 -13.46
C THR A 106 9.83 -68.18 -13.58
N GLY A 107 9.80 -68.86 -14.74
CA GLY A 107 10.38 -70.20 -14.91
C GLY A 107 11.89 -70.25 -15.19
N GLN A 108 12.56 -69.10 -15.32
CA GLN A 108 13.94 -69.00 -15.80
C GLN A 108 14.89 -68.47 -14.72
N ASN A 109 16.16 -68.92 -14.78
CA ASN A 109 17.25 -68.23 -14.10
C ASN A 109 17.94 -67.33 -15.14
N MET A 110 18.20 -66.08 -14.80
CA MET A 110 18.81 -65.10 -15.72
C MET A 110 19.83 -64.27 -14.96
N GLY A 111 21.09 -64.33 -15.38
CA GLY A 111 22.20 -63.60 -14.77
C GLY A 111 22.13 -62.12 -15.10
N ILE A 112 22.21 -61.27 -14.09
CA ILE A 112 22.30 -59.81 -14.25
C ILE A 112 23.78 -59.43 -14.26
N VAL A 113 24.50 -59.76 -13.18
CA VAL A 113 25.96 -59.55 -13.06
C VAL A 113 26.61 -60.72 -12.31
N SER A 114 27.78 -61.18 -12.75
CA SER A 114 28.55 -62.23 -12.07
C SER A 114 30.07 -62.04 -12.14
N TRP A 115 30.80 -62.55 -11.13
CA TRP A 115 32.27 -62.66 -11.11
C TRP A 115 32.77 -63.66 -10.06
N GLY A 116 34.09 -63.91 -10.02
CA GLY A 116 34.74 -64.82 -9.08
C GLY A 116 34.89 -66.24 -9.62
N SER A 117 34.77 -67.26 -8.77
CA SER A 117 34.90 -68.67 -9.19
C SER A 117 33.67 -69.47 -8.80
N ASN A 118 33.23 -70.40 -9.67
CA ASN A 118 32.09 -71.28 -9.40
C ASN A 118 32.43 -72.40 -8.40
N SER A 119 32.87 -72.01 -7.21
CA SER A 119 33.22 -72.85 -6.06
C SER A 119 32.61 -72.23 -4.81
N SER A 120 32.34 -73.07 -3.81
CA SER A 120 31.65 -72.60 -2.61
C SER A 120 32.39 -71.43 -1.96
N THR A 121 31.66 -70.41 -1.48
CA THR A 121 32.13 -69.13 -0.91
C THR A 121 32.77 -68.15 -1.92
N GLN A 122 33.20 -68.63 -3.09
CA GLN A 122 34.11 -67.91 -3.99
C GLN A 122 33.42 -67.22 -5.16
N LYS A 123 32.10 -67.40 -5.30
CA LYS A 123 31.29 -66.86 -6.37
C LYS A 123 30.64 -65.54 -5.94
N TRP A 124 30.37 -64.66 -6.89
CA TRP A 124 29.32 -63.65 -6.76
C TRP A 124 28.41 -63.72 -7.99
N THR A 125 27.10 -63.81 -7.76
CA THR A 125 26.10 -63.80 -8.83
C THR A 125 24.85 -63.08 -8.34
N PHE A 126 24.46 -62.03 -9.04
CA PHE A 126 23.19 -61.35 -8.89
C PHE A 126 22.31 -61.67 -10.10
N ARG A 127 21.12 -62.23 -9.87
CA ARG A 127 20.31 -62.87 -10.92
C ARG A 127 18.82 -62.92 -10.57
N ILE A 128 17.99 -63.20 -11.57
CA ILE A 128 16.61 -63.68 -11.38
C ILE A 128 16.64 -65.20 -11.16
N GLN A 129 15.74 -65.72 -10.30
CA GLN A 129 15.73 -67.13 -9.87
C GLN A 129 14.36 -67.81 -10.03
N ASN A 130 14.33 -69.15 -10.14
CA ASN A 130 13.10 -69.91 -10.45
C ASN A 130 12.66 -70.98 -9.43
N GLY A 131 13.27 -71.11 -8.24
CA GLY A 131 12.87 -72.22 -7.34
C GLY A 131 13.49 -72.35 -5.95
N ASN A 132 14.35 -71.45 -5.48
CA ASN A 132 14.88 -71.46 -4.10
C ASN A 132 14.15 -70.54 -3.11
N GLY A 133 13.24 -69.72 -3.63
CA GLY A 133 12.31 -68.86 -2.93
C GLY A 133 11.15 -68.55 -3.88
N THR A 134 10.54 -67.37 -3.79
CA THR A 134 9.49 -66.94 -4.73
C THR A 134 10.06 -66.84 -6.15
N ALA A 135 9.57 -67.67 -7.09
CA ALA A 135 10.10 -67.70 -8.46
C ALA A 135 9.84 -66.36 -9.18
N GLY A 136 10.80 -65.92 -10.02
CA GLY A 136 10.75 -64.64 -10.72
C GLY A 136 11.28 -63.45 -9.93
N THR A 137 11.83 -63.67 -8.73
CA THR A 137 12.43 -62.61 -7.91
C THR A 137 13.95 -62.54 -8.07
N ILE A 138 14.55 -61.45 -7.59
CA ILE A 138 16.00 -61.28 -7.54
C ILE A 138 16.65 -62.15 -6.45
N ARG A 139 17.90 -62.54 -6.72
CA ARG A 139 18.73 -63.38 -5.85
C ARG A 139 20.19 -62.98 -5.95
N VAL A 140 20.86 -62.99 -4.80
CA VAL A 140 22.32 -63.00 -4.71
C VAL A 140 22.82 -64.35 -4.19
N GLU A 141 23.96 -64.84 -4.69
CA GLU A 141 24.53 -66.11 -4.23
C GLU A 141 26.06 -66.20 -4.30
N ALA A 142 26.63 -67.01 -3.39
CA ALA A 142 28.07 -67.25 -3.28
C ALA A 142 28.46 -68.73 -3.39
N ASN A 143 27.67 -69.53 -4.12
CA ASN A 143 27.81 -71.00 -4.30
C ASN A 143 27.82 -71.77 -2.97
N GLY A 144 26.85 -72.68 -2.79
CA GLY A 144 26.59 -73.34 -1.50
C GLY A 144 25.77 -72.50 -0.52
N GLY A 145 25.46 -71.24 -0.86
CA GLY A 145 24.48 -70.40 -0.17
C GLY A 145 23.94 -69.28 -1.06
N PHE A 146 22.78 -68.75 -0.67
CA PHE A 146 21.98 -67.80 -1.44
C PHE A 146 21.06 -66.96 -0.55
N PHE A 147 20.58 -65.84 -1.09
CA PHE A 147 19.61 -64.96 -0.47
C PHE A 147 18.63 -64.46 -1.55
N VAL A 148 17.32 -64.61 -1.32
CA VAL A 148 16.27 -64.41 -2.34
C VAL A 148 15.24 -63.39 -1.87
N GLY A 149 14.90 -62.47 -2.77
CA GLY A 149 13.90 -61.41 -2.59
C GLY A 149 12.46 -61.91 -2.64
N ASN A 150 11.51 -60.98 -2.57
CA ASN A 150 10.07 -61.25 -2.50
C ASN A 150 9.31 -60.78 -3.73
N THR A 151 9.73 -59.65 -4.32
CA THR A 151 9.05 -59.01 -5.45
C THR A 151 9.40 -59.66 -6.77
N VAL A 152 8.37 -60.08 -7.52
CA VAL A 152 8.53 -60.66 -8.86
C VAL A 152 8.78 -59.53 -9.84
N VAL A 153 9.88 -59.62 -10.59
CA VAL A 153 10.35 -58.59 -11.55
C VAL A 153 10.37 -59.11 -12.99
N THR A 154 9.65 -60.21 -13.23
CA THR A 154 9.55 -60.89 -14.54
C THR A 154 8.21 -60.62 -15.18
N ASP A 155 7.66 -59.41 -15.06
CA ASP A 155 6.31 -59.04 -15.47
C ASP A 155 6.26 -58.26 -16.79
N THR A 156 7.42 -58.13 -17.45
CA THR A 156 7.65 -57.35 -18.68
C THR A 156 7.65 -55.84 -18.49
N GLU A 157 7.78 -55.33 -17.27
CA GLU A 157 8.02 -53.92 -16.98
C GLU A 157 9.49 -53.65 -16.61
N TRP A 158 9.89 -52.37 -16.68
CA TRP A 158 11.21 -51.95 -16.20
C TRP A 158 11.22 -51.90 -14.67
N HIS A 159 12.22 -52.54 -14.07
CA HIS A 159 12.49 -52.48 -12.65
C HIS A 159 13.92 -52.04 -12.37
N HIS A 160 14.09 -51.16 -11.38
CA HIS A 160 15.41 -50.93 -10.81
C HIS A 160 15.65 -51.99 -9.73
N VAL A 161 16.69 -52.81 -9.91
CA VAL A 161 17.04 -53.85 -8.93
C VAL A 161 18.40 -53.59 -8.34
N ALA A 162 18.52 -53.82 -7.03
CA ALA A 162 19.80 -53.66 -6.35
C ALA A 162 20.02 -54.69 -5.25
N VAL A 163 21.29 -54.95 -4.98
CA VAL A 163 21.78 -55.65 -3.81
C VAL A 163 22.81 -54.79 -3.11
N THR A 164 22.71 -54.68 -1.78
CA THR A 164 23.76 -54.11 -0.93
C THR A 164 24.24 -55.18 0.04
N TRP A 165 25.54 -55.24 0.27
CA TRP A 165 26.15 -56.24 1.14
C TRP A 165 27.28 -55.62 1.94
N ALA A 166 27.07 -55.53 3.25
CA ALA A 166 28.03 -55.00 4.20
C ALA A 166 28.64 -56.15 5.00
N ASN A 167 29.95 -56.16 5.13
CA ASN A 167 30.65 -57.07 6.02
C ASN A 167 30.59 -56.53 7.45
N ASP A 168 29.69 -57.09 8.26
CA ASP A 168 29.51 -56.71 9.67
C ASP A 168 30.58 -57.31 10.62
N GLY A 169 31.61 -57.96 10.06
CA GLY A 169 32.61 -58.74 10.77
C GLY A 169 32.40 -60.26 10.64
N THR A 170 31.26 -60.69 10.11
CA THR A 170 30.92 -62.10 9.85
C THR A 170 30.44 -62.32 8.40
N PRO A 171 31.33 -62.21 7.40
CA PRO A 171 30.95 -62.08 6.00
C PRO A 171 30.10 -63.26 5.52
N ASN A 172 28.78 -63.09 5.44
CA ASN A 172 27.80 -64.10 5.11
C ASN A 172 26.85 -63.62 4.01
N ILE A 173 26.42 -64.51 3.11
CA ILE A 173 25.43 -64.16 2.08
C ILE A 173 24.11 -63.60 2.64
N GLN A 174 23.79 -63.93 3.90
CA GLN A 174 22.59 -63.45 4.59
C GLN A 174 22.71 -61.99 5.05
N ASP A 175 23.89 -61.37 4.99
CA ASP A 175 24.08 -59.94 5.30
C ASP A 175 23.63 -59.04 4.14
N ALA A 176 23.20 -59.65 3.02
CA ALA A 176 22.67 -58.93 1.88
C ALA A 176 21.32 -58.29 2.19
N LYS A 177 21.10 -57.11 1.61
CA LYS A 177 19.79 -56.48 1.47
C LYS A 177 19.45 -56.39 -0.01
N LEU A 178 18.24 -56.78 -0.37
CA LEU A 178 17.75 -56.73 -1.75
C LEU A 178 16.72 -55.62 -1.88
N TYR A 179 16.72 -54.93 -3.02
CA TYR A 179 15.84 -53.81 -3.30
C TYR A 179 15.25 -53.94 -4.70
N VAL A 180 13.99 -53.56 -4.83
CA VAL A 180 13.26 -53.44 -6.09
C VAL A 180 12.59 -52.06 -6.11
N ASP A 181 12.78 -51.33 -7.20
CA ASP A 181 12.23 -49.99 -7.44
C ASP A 181 12.52 -49.01 -6.30
N GLY A 182 13.75 -49.11 -5.76
CA GLY A 182 14.24 -48.25 -4.67
C GLY A 182 13.76 -48.65 -3.28
N VAL A 183 12.89 -49.65 -3.17
CA VAL A 183 12.29 -50.11 -1.91
C VAL A 183 12.97 -51.37 -1.42
N LEU A 184 13.17 -51.49 -0.10
CA LEU A 184 13.73 -52.69 0.53
C LEU A 184 12.79 -53.88 0.32
N ASP A 185 13.30 -54.91 -0.36
CA ASP A 185 12.56 -56.11 -0.76
C ASP A 185 12.85 -57.30 0.16
N ALA A 186 14.09 -57.46 0.64
CA ALA A 186 14.42 -58.50 1.61
C ALA A 186 15.62 -58.15 2.49
N GLU A 187 15.51 -58.47 3.79
CA GLU A 187 16.59 -58.35 4.78
C GLU A 187 16.52 -59.51 5.80
N PHE A 188 17.66 -60.13 6.12
CA PHE A 188 17.69 -61.24 7.06
C PHE A 188 17.31 -60.80 8.47
N GLY A 189 16.37 -61.51 9.10
CA GLY A 189 15.85 -61.16 10.43
C GLY A 189 14.81 -60.03 10.45
N SER A 190 14.49 -59.42 9.30
CA SER A 190 13.39 -58.46 9.18
C SER A 190 12.04 -59.15 9.42
N ILE A 191 11.15 -58.48 10.14
CA ILE A 191 9.77 -58.93 10.38
C ILE A 191 8.87 -58.56 9.19
N ASP A 192 9.10 -57.38 8.60
CA ASP A 192 8.23 -56.84 7.56
C ASP A 192 8.59 -57.39 6.17
N VAL A 193 9.88 -57.60 5.91
CA VAL A 193 10.40 -58.08 4.61
C VAL A 193 11.43 -59.21 4.78
N PRO A 194 11.07 -60.35 5.39
CA PRO A 194 11.95 -61.51 5.47
C PRO A 194 12.24 -62.07 4.06
N PRO A 195 13.41 -62.67 3.80
CA PRO A 195 13.70 -63.28 2.50
C PRO A 195 12.77 -64.46 2.21
N SER A 196 12.32 -64.60 0.96
CA SER A 196 11.48 -65.75 0.54
C SER A 196 12.25 -67.07 0.52
N GLY A 197 13.57 -67.01 0.53
CA GLY A 197 14.46 -68.16 0.65
C GLY A 197 15.89 -67.72 0.98
N SER A 198 16.55 -68.43 1.88
CA SER A 198 17.96 -68.20 2.15
C SER A 198 18.69 -69.48 2.58
N GLN A 199 19.97 -69.55 2.24
CA GLN A 199 20.90 -70.57 2.71
C GLN A 199 22.23 -69.89 3.05
N SER A 200 22.63 -69.99 4.31
CA SER A 200 23.84 -69.36 4.83
C SER A 200 25.11 -69.93 4.19
N VAL A 201 26.04 -69.05 3.84
CA VAL A 201 27.42 -69.40 3.45
C VAL A 201 28.31 -68.18 3.68
N ALA A 202 29.55 -68.40 4.10
CA ALA A 202 30.51 -67.33 4.18
C ALA A 202 30.86 -66.79 2.78
N ILE A 203 31.02 -65.48 2.63
CA ILE A 203 31.52 -64.86 1.40
C ILE A 203 33.03 -64.70 1.51
N ASN A 204 33.75 -65.19 0.50
CA ASN A 204 35.16 -64.89 0.27
C ASN A 204 35.44 -65.02 -1.23
N THR A 205 34.94 -64.06 -2.00
CA THR A 205 34.91 -64.12 -3.46
C THR A 205 36.32 -64.26 -4.05
N ALA A 206 36.54 -65.23 -4.92
CA ALA A 206 37.88 -65.45 -5.48
C ALA A 206 38.24 -64.38 -6.51
N VAL A 207 39.55 -64.15 -6.69
CA VAL A 207 40.07 -63.47 -7.88
C VAL A 207 40.05 -64.47 -9.03
N GLY A 208 38.88 -64.62 -9.67
CA GLY A 208 38.58 -65.68 -10.63
C GLY A 208 38.26 -65.16 -12.03
N GLU A 209 37.09 -65.52 -12.55
CA GLU A 209 36.55 -65.01 -13.80
C GLU A 209 36.33 -63.49 -13.73
N ASP A 210 36.42 -62.85 -14.89
CA ASP A 210 36.11 -61.43 -15.05
C ASP A 210 34.63 -61.15 -14.78
N VAL A 211 34.33 -59.88 -14.49
CA VAL A 211 32.93 -59.41 -14.41
C VAL A 211 32.27 -59.63 -15.76
N ARG A 212 31.06 -60.20 -15.71
CA ARG A 212 30.16 -60.38 -16.85
C ARG A 212 28.79 -59.81 -16.51
N ILE A 213 28.16 -59.17 -17.49
CA ILE A 213 26.77 -58.67 -17.42
C ILE A 213 25.95 -59.47 -18.42
N GLY A 214 24.77 -59.94 -18.02
CA GLY A 214 23.88 -60.73 -18.88
C GLY A 214 24.09 -62.25 -18.85
N GLU A 215 25.05 -62.76 -18.07
CA GLU A 215 25.29 -64.20 -17.89
C GLU A 215 25.79 -64.49 -16.46
N ASP A 216 25.56 -65.72 -15.97
CA ASP A 216 26.23 -66.25 -14.77
C ASP A 216 27.28 -67.36 -15.09
N PHE A 217 27.52 -68.28 -14.15
CA PHE A 217 28.47 -69.38 -14.32
C PHE A 217 27.83 -70.63 -14.97
N GLN A 218 26.55 -70.56 -15.35
CA GLN A 218 25.82 -71.60 -16.04
C GLN A 218 25.42 -71.10 -17.43
N LEU A 219 25.76 -71.88 -18.45
CA LEU A 219 25.59 -71.54 -19.87
C LEU A 219 24.14 -71.35 -20.33
N ASN A 220 23.16 -71.64 -19.46
CA ASN A 220 21.73 -71.53 -19.73
C ASN A 220 21.03 -70.49 -18.84
N HIS A 221 21.80 -69.66 -18.13
CA HIS A 221 21.28 -68.57 -17.30
C HIS A 221 21.54 -67.21 -17.97
N ASN A 222 21.41 -67.15 -19.29
CA ASN A 222 21.61 -65.92 -20.05
C ASN A 222 20.42 -64.98 -19.86
N TRP A 223 20.68 -63.68 -19.85
CA TRP A 223 19.66 -62.66 -19.75
C TRP A 223 18.80 -62.63 -21.00
N ARG A 224 17.48 -62.59 -20.82
CA ARG A 224 16.50 -62.48 -21.90
C ARG A 224 15.61 -61.28 -21.69
N GLY A 225 15.90 -60.19 -22.39
CA GLY A 225 15.25 -58.91 -22.22
C GLY A 225 16.25 -57.76 -22.29
N ARG A 226 15.95 -56.64 -21.64
CA ARG A 226 16.74 -55.42 -21.69
C ARG A 226 17.42 -55.15 -20.35
N ILE A 227 18.64 -54.63 -20.42
CA ILE A 227 19.43 -54.16 -19.27
C ILE A 227 19.92 -52.75 -19.59
N ASP A 228 19.90 -51.90 -18.57
CA ASP A 228 20.51 -50.58 -18.62
C ASP A 228 21.20 -50.24 -17.28
N GLU A 229 22.03 -49.20 -17.29
CA GLU A 229 22.41 -48.46 -16.09
C GLU A 229 23.08 -49.30 -14.99
N VAL A 230 23.93 -50.25 -15.40
CA VAL A 230 24.57 -51.23 -14.51
C VAL A 230 25.70 -50.60 -13.71
N ARG A 231 25.66 -50.69 -12.38
CA ARG A 231 26.63 -50.10 -11.48
C ARG A 231 27.20 -51.09 -10.49
N ILE A 232 28.47 -50.91 -10.14
CA ILE A 232 29.16 -51.64 -9.05
C ILE A 232 29.85 -50.64 -8.15
N TYR A 233 29.58 -50.75 -6.85
CA TYR A 233 30.17 -49.95 -5.78
C TYR A 233 30.98 -50.83 -4.85
N ASP A 234 32.13 -50.35 -4.34
CA ASP A 234 32.98 -51.04 -3.36
C ASP A 234 32.63 -50.71 -1.90
N GLU A 235 31.36 -50.38 -1.68
CA GLU A 235 30.72 -50.14 -0.39
C GLU A 235 29.31 -50.74 -0.38
N ALA A 236 28.70 -50.83 0.80
CA ALA A 236 27.28 -51.09 0.93
C ALA A 236 26.50 -49.77 0.96
N LEU A 237 25.82 -49.46 -0.14
CA LEU A 237 24.92 -48.30 -0.22
C LEU A 237 23.79 -48.38 0.80
N ASP A 238 23.38 -47.21 1.32
CA ASP A 238 22.20 -47.09 2.17
C ASP A 238 20.90 -47.04 1.34
N ALA A 239 19.76 -47.14 2.03
CA ALA A 239 18.45 -47.15 1.38
C ALA A 239 18.13 -45.84 0.63
N VAL A 240 18.67 -44.70 1.08
CA VAL A 240 18.43 -43.40 0.43
C VAL A 240 19.14 -43.38 -0.92
N ALA A 241 20.43 -43.75 -0.94
CA ALA A 241 21.20 -43.84 -2.18
C ALA A 241 20.58 -44.84 -3.16
N ILE A 242 20.05 -45.98 -2.68
CA ILE A 242 19.33 -46.92 -3.55
C ILE A 242 18.03 -46.33 -4.10
N SER A 243 17.28 -45.59 -3.29
CA SER A 243 16.05 -44.93 -3.76
C SER A 243 16.32 -43.85 -4.81
N GLU A 244 17.44 -43.12 -4.70
CA GLU A 244 17.86 -42.11 -5.69
C GLU A 244 18.25 -42.73 -7.02
N LEU A 245 18.85 -43.93 -7.02
CA LEU A 245 19.17 -44.65 -8.26
C LEU A 245 17.92 -45.21 -8.97
N ALA A 246 16.85 -45.45 -8.21
CA ALA A 246 15.60 -46.01 -8.69
C ALA A 246 14.54 -44.95 -9.04
N SER A 247 14.69 -43.71 -8.57
CA SER A 247 13.64 -42.70 -8.69
C SER A 247 13.49 -42.22 -10.12
N TYR A 248 12.35 -42.52 -10.73
CA TYR A 248 11.84 -41.79 -11.89
C TYR A 248 10.97 -40.64 -11.38
N GLN A 249 11.25 -39.41 -11.82
CA GLN A 249 10.36 -38.28 -11.59
C GLN A 249 9.87 -37.79 -12.95
N ILE A 250 8.57 -37.88 -13.18
CA ILE A 250 7.92 -37.27 -14.34
C ILE A 250 8.20 -35.76 -14.29
N LEU A 251 8.13 -35.17 -13.09
CA LEU A 251 8.45 -33.78 -12.80
C LEU A 251 9.43 -33.67 -11.62
N SER A 252 10.51 -32.92 -11.79
CA SER A 252 11.52 -32.70 -10.74
C SER A 252 11.64 -31.25 -10.26
N ALA A 253 11.16 -30.28 -11.03
CA ALA A 253 11.07 -28.89 -10.59
C ALA A 253 9.96 -28.13 -11.34
N PHE A 254 9.34 -27.16 -10.68
CA PHE A 254 8.50 -26.15 -11.31
C PHE A 254 8.62 -24.85 -10.52
N GLU A 255 9.16 -23.81 -11.16
CA GLU A 255 9.56 -22.56 -10.53
C GLU A 255 9.07 -21.35 -11.32
N ALA A 256 8.80 -20.26 -10.62
CA ALA A 256 8.57 -18.95 -11.20
C ALA A 256 9.81 -18.08 -10.97
N SER A 257 10.22 -17.35 -12.00
CA SER A 257 11.33 -16.39 -11.94
C SER A 257 11.14 -15.33 -10.85
N GLU A 258 9.89 -14.95 -10.56
CA GLU A 258 9.49 -14.08 -9.45
C GLU A 258 8.21 -14.58 -8.78
N GLU A 259 8.19 -14.61 -7.45
CA GLU A 259 7.04 -15.06 -6.63
C GLU A 259 5.97 -13.97 -6.46
N VAL A 260 6.33 -12.69 -6.64
CA VAL A 260 5.43 -11.54 -6.50
C VAL A 260 5.71 -10.52 -7.60
N VAL A 261 4.70 -10.15 -8.38
CA VAL A 261 4.84 -9.21 -9.50
C VAL A 261 3.68 -8.22 -9.58
N ALA A 262 3.89 -7.13 -10.33
CA ALA A 262 2.81 -6.20 -10.68
C ALA A 262 1.83 -6.83 -11.67
N SER A 263 0.56 -6.40 -11.64
CA SER A 263 -0.48 -6.91 -12.56
C SER A 263 -0.07 -6.79 -14.03
N GLY A 264 -0.07 -7.92 -14.74
CA GLY A 264 0.28 -8.05 -16.15
C GLY A 264 1.78 -8.10 -16.45
N ALA A 265 2.65 -7.98 -15.43
CA ALA A 265 4.09 -8.12 -15.61
C ALA A 265 4.45 -9.55 -16.07
N PRO A 266 5.46 -9.70 -16.96
CA PRO A 266 5.88 -11.01 -17.44
C PRO A 266 6.59 -11.80 -16.34
N VAL A 267 6.20 -13.06 -16.16
CA VAL A 267 6.88 -14.04 -15.30
C VAL A 267 7.26 -15.24 -16.15
N GLU A 268 8.53 -15.62 -16.11
CA GLU A 268 8.98 -16.89 -16.67
C GLU A 268 8.67 -18.01 -15.68
N LEU A 269 7.89 -19.00 -16.12
CA LEU A 269 7.73 -20.29 -15.46
C LEU A 269 8.74 -21.25 -16.08
N SER A 270 9.45 -22.01 -15.27
CA SER A 270 10.46 -22.97 -15.71
C SER A 270 10.30 -24.29 -14.98
N TRP A 271 10.67 -25.39 -15.62
CA TRP A 271 10.53 -26.73 -15.04
C TRP A 271 11.65 -27.66 -15.47
N ALA A 272 11.82 -28.72 -14.69
CA ALA A 272 12.60 -29.88 -15.03
C ALA A 272 11.68 -31.10 -15.01
N SER A 273 11.75 -31.91 -16.05
CA SER A 273 10.88 -33.05 -16.29
C SER A 273 11.61 -34.09 -17.12
N ASP A 274 11.14 -35.33 -17.12
CA ASP A 274 11.68 -36.34 -18.01
C ASP A 274 11.42 -35.96 -19.50
N PRO A 275 12.45 -35.99 -20.37
CA PRO A 275 12.27 -35.72 -21.80
C PRO A 275 11.39 -36.75 -22.52
N SER A 276 11.17 -37.93 -21.95
CA SER A 276 10.35 -39.02 -22.47
C SER A 276 8.88 -38.96 -22.02
N ASN A 277 8.47 -37.92 -21.30
CA ASN A 277 7.07 -37.76 -20.89
C ASN A 277 6.12 -37.80 -22.09
N ASP A 278 4.99 -38.50 -21.94
CA ASP A 278 3.93 -38.56 -22.95
C ASP A 278 3.27 -37.20 -23.15
N THR A 279 3.03 -36.45 -22.07
CA THR A 279 2.50 -35.07 -22.11
C THR A 279 3.07 -34.22 -20.97
N LEU A 280 3.20 -32.91 -21.23
CA LEU A 280 3.44 -31.87 -20.23
C LEU A 280 2.47 -30.71 -20.48
N ILE A 281 1.60 -30.42 -19.52
CA ILE A 281 0.56 -29.39 -19.66
C ILE A 281 0.62 -28.44 -18.46
N ILE A 282 0.57 -27.14 -18.72
CA ILE A 282 0.34 -26.13 -17.68
C ILE A 282 -1.11 -25.62 -17.80
N ASP A 283 -1.78 -25.49 -16.66
CA ASP A 283 -3.14 -24.95 -16.56
C ASP A 283 -3.20 -23.42 -16.82
N ASN A 284 -4.30 -22.76 -16.38
CA ASN A 284 -4.50 -21.32 -16.50
C ASN A 284 -4.33 -20.75 -17.93
N GLY A 285 -4.67 -21.55 -18.94
CA GLY A 285 -4.64 -21.15 -20.35
C GLY A 285 -3.27 -21.20 -21.03
N VAL A 286 -2.24 -21.75 -20.36
CA VAL A 286 -0.91 -21.95 -20.97
C VAL A 286 -0.95 -23.13 -21.96
N GLY A 287 -1.45 -24.30 -21.55
CA GLY A 287 -1.64 -25.46 -22.40
C GLY A 287 -0.42 -26.39 -22.47
N ASP A 288 -0.28 -27.12 -23.58
CA ASP A 288 0.80 -28.09 -23.82
C ASP A 288 2.16 -27.40 -23.95
N VAL A 289 3.11 -27.85 -23.14
CA VAL A 289 4.49 -27.34 -23.06
C VAL A 289 5.53 -28.44 -23.30
N SER A 290 5.12 -29.57 -23.90
CA SER A 290 5.99 -30.70 -24.22
C SER A 290 7.18 -30.27 -25.09
N GLY A 291 8.38 -30.69 -24.72
CA GLY A 291 9.63 -30.33 -25.41
C GLY A 291 10.15 -28.92 -25.10
N LEU A 292 9.49 -28.18 -24.21
CA LEU A 292 9.98 -26.91 -23.67
C LEU A 292 10.46 -27.11 -22.22
N THR A 293 11.29 -26.17 -21.75
CA THR A 293 11.77 -26.13 -20.34
C THR A 293 11.33 -24.86 -19.61
N MET A 294 10.73 -23.91 -20.34
CA MET A 294 10.22 -22.66 -19.80
C MET A 294 9.13 -22.06 -20.70
N THR A 295 8.31 -21.18 -20.13
CA THR A 295 7.36 -20.32 -20.84
C THR A 295 7.12 -19.03 -20.08
N THR A 296 6.69 -17.96 -20.77
CA THR A 296 6.34 -16.69 -20.13
C THR A 296 4.82 -16.55 -19.97
N VAL A 297 4.39 -16.10 -18.80
CA VAL A 297 3.00 -15.76 -18.46
C VAL A 297 2.89 -14.31 -18.00
N ASN A 298 1.70 -13.72 -18.10
CA ASN A 298 1.42 -12.33 -17.69
C ASN A 298 0.19 -12.27 -16.76
N PRO A 299 0.27 -12.79 -15.53
CA PRO A 299 -0.88 -12.86 -14.63
C PRO A 299 -1.35 -11.46 -14.23
N THR A 300 -2.66 -11.22 -14.28
CA THR A 300 -3.28 -9.96 -13.84
C THR A 300 -3.91 -10.04 -12.46
N ALA A 301 -3.99 -11.26 -11.90
CA ALA A 301 -4.42 -11.59 -10.55
C ALA A 301 -3.55 -12.74 -10.01
N THR A 302 -3.46 -12.88 -8.69
CA THR A 302 -2.71 -13.98 -8.05
C THR A 302 -3.16 -15.32 -8.62
N THR A 303 -2.22 -16.04 -9.23
CA THR A 303 -2.50 -17.25 -10.00
C THR A 303 -1.58 -18.37 -9.52
N THR A 304 -2.17 -19.51 -9.18
CA THR A 304 -1.42 -20.76 -8.97
C THR A 304 -1.43 -21.54 -10.26
N TYR A 305 -0.26 -21.70 -10.86
CA TYR A 305 -0.05 -22.56 -12.02
C TYR A 305 0.22 -23.98 -11.56
N THR A 306 -0.37 -24.95 -12.26
CA THR A 306 -0.13 -26.38 -12.09
C THR A 306 0.49 -26.92 -13.37
N LEU A 307 1.68 -27.51 -13.25
CA LEU A 307 2.31 -28.30 -14.30
C LEU A 307 1.94 -29.77 -14.06
N THR A 308 1.28 -30.39 -15.02
CA THR A 308 0.91 -31.80 -15.02
C THR A 308 1.74 -32.53 -16.07
N GLY A 309 2.52 -33.53 -15.64
CA GLY A 309 3.24 -34.42 -16.53
C GLY A 309 2.62 -35.82 -16.51
N THR A 310 2.63 -36.51 -17.65
CA THR A 310 2.20 -37.92 -17.74
C THR A 310 3.23 -38.76 -18.46
N SER A 311 3.43 -40.00 -18.02
CA SER A 311 4.30 -40.97 -18.68
C SER A 311 3.80 -42.38 -18.40
N GLY A 312 3.58 -43.21 -19.42
CA GLY A 312 3.17 -44.61 -19.26
C GLY A 312 1.80 -44.81 -18.59
N GLY A 313 0.97 -43.77 -18.53
CA GLY A 313 -0.32 -43.76 -17.82
C GLY A 313 -0.25 -43.24 -16.39
N ASP A 314 0.94 -43.00 -15.83
CA ASP A 314 1.13 -42.31 -14.56
C ASP A 314 1.06 -40.79 -14.74
N THR A 315 0.76 -40.07 -13.66
CA THR A 315 0.59 -38.60 -13.66
C THR A 315 1.21 -38.00 -12.42
N GLU A 316 2.02 -36.95 -12.60
CA GLU A 316 2.54 -36.11 -11.53
C GLU A 316 2.16 -34.65 -11.74
N GLU A 317 2.01 -33.91 -10.64
CA GLU A 317 1.72 -32.48 -10.66
C GLU A 317 2.68 -31.70 -9.74
N LEU A 318 3.17 -30.57 -10.24
CA LEU A 318 3.85 -29.55 -9.43
C LEU A 318 3.12 -28.22 -9.56
N GLN A 319 3.16 -27.40 -8.51
CA GLN A 319 2.50 -26.11 -8.49
C GLN A 319 3.46 -24.98 -8.14
N VAL A 320 3.22 -23.82 -8.74
CA VAL A 320 3.85 -22.56 -8.36
C VAL A 320 2.81 -21.44 -8.30
N THR A 321 2.83 -20.65 -7.24
CA THR A 321 1.94 -19.50 -7.08
C THR A 321 2.69 -18.21 -7.38
N VAL A 322 2.19 -17.47 -8.37
CA VAL A 322 2.61 -16.10 -8.65
C VAL A 322 1.61 -15.15 -8.00
N LEU A 323 2.05 -14.45 -6.96
CA LEU A 323 1.25 -13.41 -6.32
C LEU A 323 1.26 -12.18 -7.22
N VAL A 324 0.07 -11.65 -7.51
CA VAL A 324 -0.06 -10.38 -8.23
C VAL A 324 -0.52 -9.33 -7.25
N ASP A 325 0.29 -8.29 -7.11
CA ASP A 325 -0.03 -7.11 -6.33
C ASP A 325 -0.09 -5.89 -7.26
N THR A 326 -0.61 -4.77 -6.77
CA THR A 326 -0.82 -3.56 -7.56
C THR A 326 -0.03 -2.39 -6.99
N ALA A 327 0.22 -1.39 -7.83
CA ALA A 327 0.67 -0.09 -7.35
C ALA A 327 -0.28 0.44 -6.26
N PRO A 328 0.19 1.32 -5.35
CA PRO A 328 -0.65 1.84 -4.27
C PRO A 328 -1.90 2.56 -4.80
N LEU A 329 -2.99 2.52 -4.06
CA LEU A 329 -4.21 3.23 -4.39
C LEU A 329 -4.25 4.56 -3.61
N ILE A 330 -4.32 5.68 -4.33
CA ILE A 330 -4.60 6.98 -3.71
C ILE A 330 -6.13 7.13 -3.67
N ASN A 331 -6.72 7.02 -2.48
CA ASN A 331 -8.16 7.19 -2.29
C ASN A 331 -8.53 8.67 -2.35
N GLU A 332 -7.74 9.53 -1.70
CA GLU A 332 -8.02 10.95 -1.62
C GLU A 332 -6.75 11.79 -1.43
N VAL A 333 -6.75 13.00 -1.98
CA VAL A 333 -5.80 14.08 -1.65
C VAL A 333 -6.61 15.37 -1.56
N ILE A 334 -6.66 15.97 -0.37
CA ILE A 334 -7.49 17.15 -0.11
C ILE A 334 -6.68 18.28 0.52
N ASN A 335 -7.04 19.50 0.15
CA ASN A 335 -6.58 20.71 0.82
C ASN A 335 -7.53 20.99 1.99
N LEU A 336 -7.01 20.93 3.22
CA LEU A 336 -7.80 21.22 4.43
C LEU A 336 -7.88 22.72 4.74
N GLY A 337 -7.08 23.54 4.05
CA GLY A 337 -7.11 25.01 4.17
C GLY A 337 -7.70 25.68 2.92
N SER A 338 -7.42 26.97 2.75
CA SER A 338 -7.94 27.76 1.62
C SER A 338 -7.42 27.26 0.28
N GLU A 339 -8.28 27.24 -0.74
CA GLU A 339 -7.92 26.91 -2.13
C GLU A 339 -7.03 27.98 -2.79
N THR A 340 -6.97 29.19 -2.20
CA THR A 340 -6.16 30.33 -2.64
C THR A 340 -5.33 30.86 -1.48
N LEU A 341 -4.01 30.99 -1.69
CA LEU A 341 -3.03 31.40 -0.68
C LEU A 341 -2.39 32.73 -1.08
N LEU A 342 -2.04 33.57 -0.10
CA LEU A 342 -1.13 34.69 -0.32
C LEU A 342 0.32 34.17 -0.36
N GLU A 343 1.20 34.86 -1.10
CA GLU A 343 2.62 34.49 -1.21
C GLU A 343 3.25 34.12 0.14
N GLY A 344 3.79 32.90 0.23
CA GLY A 344 4.50 32.41 1.41
C GLY A 344 3.61 31.97 2.57
N ARG A 345 2.28 31.96 2.41
CA ARG A 345 1.34 31.35 3.36
C ARG A 345 1.26 29.85 3.18
N SER A 346 0.98 29.17 4.28
CA SER A 346 0.90 27.73 4.33
C SER A 346 -0.53 27.21 4.27
N THR A 347 -0.68 25.99 3.76
CA THR A 347 -1.91 25.19 3.89
C THR A 347 -1.55 23.75 4.23
N THR A 348 -2.49 23.03 4.85
CA THR A 348 -2.33 21.59 5.15
C THR A 348 -2.97 20.76 4.05
N ILE A 349 -2.18 19.86 3.45
CA ILE A 349 -2.68 18.83 2.54
C ILE A 349 -2.76 17.52 3.31
N PHE A 350 -3.90 16.85 3.21
CA PHE A 350 -4.15 15.52 3.75
C PHE A 350 -4.32 14.51 2.62
N TRP A 351 -3.95 13.26 2.86
CA TRP A 351 -4.15 12.17 1.91
C TRP A 351 -4.55 10.87 2.60
N ASP A 352 -5.33 10.06 1.87
CA ASP A 352 -5.64 8.67 2.22
C ASP A 352 -5.11 7.75 1.11
N VAL A 353 -4.21 6.83 1.48
CA VAL A 353 -3.53 5.93 0.57
C VAL A 353 -3.59 4.50 1.12
N PHE A 354 -3.73 3.53 0.22
CA PHE A 354 -3.74 2.12 0.55
C PHE A 354 -2.62 1.39 -0.17
N GLY A 355 -1.85 0.58 0.56
CA GLY A 355 -0.82 -0.30 0.00
C GLY A 355 0.52 0.38 -0.28
N GLU A 356 0.81 1.55 0.30
CA GLU A 356 2.09 2.24 0.09
C GLU A 356 3.28 1.58 0.81
N ALA A 357 4.46 1.72 0.18
CA ALA A 357 5.75 1.54 0.85
C ALA A 357 6.55 2.84 0.93
N GLY A 358 6.22 3.84 0.09
CA GLY A 358 6.77 5.19 0.14
C GLY A 358 5.81 6.22 -0.47
N LEU A 359 5.81 7.44 0.08
CA LEU A 359 4.99 8.57 -0.36
C LEU A 359 5.88 9.77 -0.69
N SER A 360 5.53 10.54 -1.71
CA SER A 360 6.26 11.77 -2.03
C SER A 360 5.37 12.91 -2.52
N MET A 361 5.78 14.15 -2.23
CA MET A 361 5.14 15.39 -2.65
C MET A 361 6.13 16.23 -3.46
N ASN A 362 5.89 16.39 -4.77
CA ASN A 362 6.85 16.98 -5.72
C ASN A 362 8.26 16.35 -5.63
N GLY A 363 8.32 15.04 -5.36
CA GLY A 363 9.56 14.28 -5.19
C GLY A 363 10.21 14.36 -3.81
N ASN A 364 9.67 15.14 -2.87
CA ASN A 364 10.10 15.14 -1.47
C ASN A 364 9.42 14.01 -0.70
N ASP A 365 10.17 13.24 0.09
CA ASP A 365 9.65 12.12 0.87
C ASP A 365 8.70 12.60 1.98
N VAL A 366 7.49 12.05 2.00
CA VAL A 366 6.46 12.27 3.05
C VAL A 366 5.95 10.94 3.62
N THR A 367 6.74 9.87 3.50
CA THR A 367 6.40 8.52 3.98
C THR A 367 6.13 8.50 5.48
N GLY A 368 5.05 7.81 5.89
CA GLY A 368 4.65 7.68 7.30
C GLY A 368 3.85 8.86 7.85
N LEU A 369 3.54 9.84 7.01
CA LEU A 369 2.63 10.95 7.32
C LEU A 369 1.28 10.74 6.63
N ASP A 370 0.22 11.27 7.23
CA ASP A 370 -1.13 11.37 6.63
C ASP A 370 -1.41 12.79 6.10
N ARG A 371 -0.51 13.74 6.38
CA ARG A 371 -0.61 15.15 6.01
C ARG A 371 0.74 15.84 5.94
N THR A 372 0.81 16.95 5.21
CA THR A 372 1.95 17.87 5.24
C THR A 372 1.51 19.31 5.03
N GLU A 373 2.37 20.24 5.45
CA GLU A 373 2.16 21.67 5.28
C GLU A 373 2.95 22.17 4.05
N LEU A 374 2.27 22.88 3.15
CA LEU A 374 2.87 23.44 1.93
C LEU A 374 2.76 24.95 1.96
N SER A 375 3.87 25.65 1.70
CA SER A 375 3.95 27.13 1.69
C SER A 375 4.42 27.67 0.34
N PRO A 376 3.64 27.51 -0.75
CA PRO A 376 4.04 28.00 -2.07
C PRO A 376 4.13 29.54 -2.10
N THR A 377 5.12 30.07 -2.82
CA THR A 377 5.28 31.52 -3.06
C THR A 377 4.69 31.97 -4.39
N GLU A 378 4.44 31.03 -5.31
CA GLU A 378 3.76 31.27 -6.58
C GLU A 378 2.77 30.13 -6.84
N THR A 379 1.80 30.35 -7.74
CA THR A 379 0.81 29.31 -8.08
C THR A 379 1.54 28.06 -8.54
N THR A 380 1.40 26.98 -7.78
CA THR A 380 2.23 25.77 -7.92
C THR A 380 1.33 24.55 -8.06
N THR A 381 1.56 23.76 -9.10
CA THR A 381 1.01 22.41 -9.23
C THR A 381 1.88 21.44 -8.44
N TYR A 382 1.25 20.66 -7.57
CA TYR A 382 1.88 19.61 -6.78
C TYR A 382 1.48 18.25 -7.33
N THR A 383 2.47 17.38 -7.52
CA THR A 383 2.29 15.96 -7.83
C THR A 383 2.54 15.16 -6.56
N PHE A 384 1.49 14.56 -6.02
CA PHE A 384 1.57 13.57 -4.95
C PHE A 384 1.73 12.19 -5.57
N ALA A 385 2.70 11.41 -5.10
CA ALA A 385 3.00 10.08 -5.62
C ALA A 385 3.10 9.06 -4.50
N ALA A 386 2.39 7.94 -4.66
CA ALA A 386 2.48 6.78 -3.79
C ALA A 386 3.15 5.63 -4.54
N THR A 387 4.21 5.08 -3.97
CA THR A 387 5.05 4.05 -4.59
C THR A 387 5.15 2.81 -3.70
N ASN A 388 5.08 1.64 -4.32
CA ASN A 388 5.50 0.38 -3.71
C ASN A 388 6.36 -0.42 -4.70
N ALA A 389 6.70 -1.67 -4.37
CA ALA A 389 7.50 -2.53 -5.24
C ALA A 389 6.83 -2.84 -6.60
N PHE A 390 5.53 -2.55 -6.74
CA PHE A 390 4.70 -2.92 -7.89
C PHE A 390 4.32 -1.73 -8.78
N GLY A 391 4.67 -0.50 -8.38
CA GLY A 391 4.51 0.67 -9.23
C GLY A 391 4.30 1.96 -8.45
N THR A 392 3.97 3.02 -9.18
CA THR A 392 3.68 4.35 -8.62
C THR A 392 2.35 4.85 -9.16
N THR A 393 1.49 5.33 -8.27
CA THR A 393 0.26 6.04 -8.59
C THR A 393 0.47 7.52 -8.26
N THR A 394 0.00 8.42 -9.10
CA THR A 394 0.15 9.87 -8.93
C THR A 394 -1.19 10.58 -8.93
N SER A 395 -1.31 11.62 -8.11
CA SER A 395 -2.40 12.59 -8.12
C SER A 395 -1.83 14.00 -8.23
N GLU A 396 -2.47 14.87 -9.00
CA GLU A 396 -2.06 16.26 -9.15
C GLU A 396 -3.14 17.20 -8.61
N PHE A 397 -2.69 18.22 -7.87
CA PHE A 397 -3.54 19.33 -7.43
C PHE A 397 -2.78 20.65 -7.58
N THR A 398 -3.50 21.76 -7.73
CA THR A 398 -2.89 23.09 -7.89
C THR A 398 -3.25 23.97 -6.71
N LEU A 399 -2.24 24.55 -6.07
CA LEU A 399 -2.43 25.60 -5.07
C LEU A 399 -2.25 26.94 -5.77
N THR A 400 -3.33 27.73 -5.83
CA THR A 400 -3.30 29.07 -6.39
C THR A 400 -2.67 30.01 -5.38
N VAL A 401 -1.57 30.64 -5.77
CA VAL A 401 -0.95 31.72 -4.97
C VAL A 401 -1.20 33.03 -5.66
N ILE A 402 -1.83 33.93 -4.91
CA ILE A 402 -1.91 35.34 -5.28
C ILE A 402 -0.64 35.99 -4.76
N ASP A 403 0.10 36.59 -5.68
CA ASP A 403 1.29 37.37 -5.39
C ASP A 403 0.94 38.45 -4.35
N GLY A 404 1.63 38.37 -3.20
CA GLY A 404 1.55 39.37 -2.15
C GLY A 404 2.32 40.63 -2.51
N SER A 405 2.96 40.69 -3.68
CA SER A 405 3.39 41.93 -4.30
C SER A 405 2.15 42.81 -4.38
N ASN A 406 2.21 43.80 -3.51
CA ASN A 406 1.32 44.92 -3.37
C ASN A 406 0.53 45.10 -4.68
N PRO A 407 -0.81 44.92 -4.72
CA PRO A 407 -1.54 45.35 -5.88
C PRO A 407 -1.06 46.76 -6.18
N ASP A 408 -0.63 47.00 -7.41
CA ASP A 408 -0.39 48.35 -7.91
C ASP A 408 -1.66 49.14 -7.63
N LEU A 409 -1.65 49.89 -6.53
CA LEU A 409 -2.80 50.67 -6.06
C LEU A 409 -3.11 51.82 -7.01
N GLY A 410 -2.39 51.97 -8.14
CA GLY A 410 -2.70 52.96 -9.17
C GLY A 410 -2.73 54.38 -8.61
N TRP A 411 -2.00 54.67 -7.54
CA TRP A 411 -1.82 56.00 -7.00
C TRP A 411 -0.45 56.52 -7.39
N GLU A 412 -0.36 57.02 -8.62
CA GLU A 412 0.42 58.23 -8.84
C GLU A 412 -0.25 59.37 -8.04
N VAL A 413 0.12 59.51 -6.77
CA VAL A 413 0.09 60.85 -6.16
C VAL A 413 1.26 61.59 -6.79
N ALA A 414 0.97 62.29 -7.88
CA ALA A 414 1.81 63.38 -8.34
C ALA A 414 1.95 64.37 -7.17
N GLU A 415 3.13 64.36 -6.56
CA GLU A 415 3.71 65.36 -5.68
C GLU A 415 2.74 66.07 -4.69
N GLN A 416 2.73 65.64 -3.43
CA GLN A 416 2.90 66.61 -2.33
C GLN A 416 3.84 66.05 -1.26
N SER A 417 4.77 66.91 -0.85
CA SER A 417 5.93 66.64 -0.02
C SER A 417 5.61 66.52 1.47
N ASP A 418 6.30 65.57 2.12
CA ASP A 418 6.63 65.46 3.55
C ASP A 418 5.48 65.43 4.56
N GLY A 419 5.32 64.26 5.19
CA GLY A 419 4.55 64.13 6.42
C GLY A 419 4.57 62.71 6.98
N VAL A 420 5.60 62.39 7.75
CA VAL A 420 5.75 61.13 8.52
C VAL A 420 4.45 60.80 9.28
N LEU A 421 3.85 59.63 9.01
CA LEU A 421 2.75 59.08 9.81
C LEU A 421 3.30 58.55 11.14
N THR A 422 3.09 59.30 12.23
CA THR A 422 3.34 58.81 13.60
C THR A 422 2.11 58.12 14.19
N ARG A 423 2.40 56.98 14.83
CA ARG A 423 1.58 56.10 15.68
C ARG A 423 0.56 56.82 16.62
N TRP A 424 -0.61 56.19 16.79
CA TRP A 424 -1.71 56.55 17.72
C TRP A 424 -1.29 56.59 19.21
N ASP A 425 -1.82 57.56 19.97
CA ASP A 425 -1.66 57.72 21.43
C ASP A 425 -2.94 58.33 22.07
N PRO A 426 -3.70 57.58 22.89
CA PRO A 426 -4.90 58.10 23.58
C PRO A 426 -4.59 58.67 24.98
N THR A 427 -4.99 59.91 25.27
CA THR A 427 -5.11 60.42 26.66
C THR A 427 -6.57 60.66 27.05
N THR A 428 -6.96 60.09 28.19
CA THR A 428 -8.29 60.23 28.80
C THR A 428 -8.59 61.67 29.24
N ASN A 429 -9.82 62.15 28.99
CA ASN A 429 -10.29 63.41 29.58
C ASN A 429 -10.99 63.16 30.94
N THR A 430 -11.07 64.21 31.75
CA THR A 430 -11.46 64.15 33.17
C THR A 430 -12.96 63.92 33.44
N THR A 431 -13.75 63.50 32.45
CA THR A 431 -15.17 63.14 32.67
C THR A 431 -15.47 61.64 32.56
N GLY A 432 -14.46 60.80 32.33
CA GLY A 432 -14.62 59.35 32.33
C GLY A 432 -15.40 58.78 31.12
N ASN A 433 -15.75 59.62 30.15
CA ASN A 433 -16.24 59.19 28.84
C ASN A 433 -15.09 59.19 27.83
N VAL A 434 -15.00 58.14 27.01
CA VAL A 434 -14.18 58.17 25.78
C VAL A 434 -14.93 59.04 24.76
N GLY A 435 -14.80 60.35 24.89
CA GLY A 435 -15.30 61.32 23.92
C GLY A 435 -14.28 61.48 22.78
N ILE A 436 -14.73 61.34 21.54
CA ILE A 436 -13.93 61.62 20.35
C ILE A 436 -13.60 63.12 20.30
N ALA A 437 -12.32 63.48 20.17
CA ALA A 437 -11.88 64.84 19.85
C ALA A 437 -11.01 64.81 18.58
N PHE A 438 -11.43 65.53 17.53
CA PHE A 438 -10.70 65.65 16.27
C PHE A 438 -9.84 66.92 16.30
N ILE A 439 -8.53 66.78 16.08
CA ILE A 439 -7.59 67.90 16.11
C ILE A 439 -7.13 68.22 14.68
N ASN A 440 -7.25 69.49 14.28
CA ASN A 440 -6.67 70.03 13.05
C ASN A 440 -5.14 70.18 13.19
N ASN A 441 -4.44 69.88 12.09
CA ASN A 441 -2.99 70.03 11.88
C ASN A 441 -2.38 71.46 12.04
N THR A 442 -3.04 72.41 12.70
CA THR A 442 -2.50 73.75 13.01
C THR A 442 -2.53 74.14 14.49
N GLY A 443 -2.83 73.21 15.41
CA GLY A 443 -2.56 73.40 16.85
C GLY A 443 -3.44 74.46 17.55
N GLY A 444 -4.65 74.71 17.07
CA GLY A 444 -5.64 75.55 17.77
C GLY A 444 -6.56 74.74 18.68
N THR A 445 -6.79 75.21 19.90
CA THR A 445 -7.78 74.64 20.84
C THR A 445 -9.20 74.68 20.28
N VAL A 446 -9.91 73.54 20.27
CA VAL A 446 -11.32 73.43 19.87
C VAL A 446 -12.21 73.08 21.07
N GLN A 447 -13.34 73.80 21.17
CA GLN A 447 -14.35 73.70 22.24
C GLN A 447 -15.22 72.44 22.12
N SER A 448 -15.75 71.98 23.26
CA SER A 448 -16.59 70.79 23.43
C SER A 448 -18.01 70.95 22.90
N GLY A 449 -18.51 69.91 22.20
CA GLY A 449 -19.93 69.66 21.90
C GLY A 449 -20.26 68.18 22.10
N ALA A 450 -21.49 67.86 22.49
CA ALA A 450 -21.90 66.50 22.84
C ALA A 450 -22.18 65.65 21.58
N SER A 451 -21.56 64.47 21.50
CA SER A 451 -21.86 63.44 20.49
C SER A 451 -22.80 62.38 21.09
N ASN A 452 -23.80 61.91 20.34
CA ASN A 452 -24.83 60.98 20.82
C ASN A 452 -24.43 59.47 20.77
N PHE A 453 -23.13 59.14 20.72
CA PHE A 453 -22.56 57.79 20.58
C PHE A 453 -22.44 57.00 21.92
N SER A 454 -23.46 57.06 22.78
CA SER A 454 -23.33 56.62 24.19
C SER A 454 -23.29 55.11 24.45
N SER A 455 -23.29 54.25 23.44
CA SER A 455 -23.50 52.79 23.63
C SER A 455 -22.62 51.86 22.78
N ILE A 456 -21.56 52.35 22.12
CA ILE A 456 -20.62 51.50 21.35
C ILE A 456 -19.36 51.24 22.19
N SER A 457 -18.99 49.96 22.37
CA SER A 457 -18.04 49.53 23.41
C SER A 457 -16.57 49.42 22.96
N LYS A 458 -16.25 49.23 21.66
CA LYS A 458 -14.87 49.14 21.10
C LYS A 458 -14.80 49.56 19.61
N TRP A 459 -13.64 50.06 19.16
CA TRP A 459 -13.34 50.42 17.76
C TRP A 459 -11.92 49.98 17.34
N VAL A 460 -11.74 49.54 16.08
CA VAL A 460 -10.42 49.32 15.43
C VAL A 460 -10.45 49.82 13.97
N ASN A 461 -9.46 50.67 13.62
CA ASN A 461 -9.03 51.17 12.28
C ASN A 461 -10.03 51.90 11.37
N SER A 462 -9.69 53.16 10.99
CA SER A 462 -10.17 53.77 9.74
C SER A 462 -9.11 54.71 9.10
N PRO A 463 -9.02 54.81 7.76
CA PRO A 463 -8.14 55.75 7.08
C PRO A 463 -8.78 57.13 6.90
N GLY A 464 -8.16 58.15 7.52
CA GLY A 464 -7.70 59.35 6.80
C GLY A 464 -8.64 60.32 6.07
N TYR A 465 -9.96 60.37 6.30
CA TYR A 465 -10.79 61.50 5.82
C TYR A 465 -11.24 62.46 6.95
N ASN A 466 -10.95 63.74 6.74
CA ASN A 466 -11.25 64.83 7.67
C ASN A 466 -12.69 65.32 7.48
N LEU A 467 -13.63 64.80 8.28
CA LEU A 467 -15.03 65.26 8.30
C LEU A 467 -15.21 66.38 9.33
N ALA A 468 -14.78 67.60 8.98
CA ALA A 468 -15.10 68.79 9.75
C ALA A 468 -16.23 69.59 9.08
N ALA A 469 -17.28 69.82 9.86
CA ALA A 469 -18.46 70.67 9.63
C ALA A 469 -19.61 70.08 8.79
N ASN A 470 -20.52 69.34 9.44
CA ASN A 470 -21.84 69.87 9.83
C ASN A 470 -22.72 68.74 10.43
N PRO A 471 -22.87 68.62 11.77
CA PRO A 471 -23.73 67.61 12.40
C PRO A 471 -25.24 67.95 12.33
N LEU A 472 -25.68 68.78 11.37
CA LEU A 472 -27.05 69.31 11.32
C LEU A 472 -27.84 69.06 10.03
N ASP A 473 -27.34 68.35 8.99
CA ASP A 473 -28.16 68.20 7.76
C ASP A 473 -28.05 66.89 6.93
N SER A 474 -26.93 66.15 6.89
CA SER A 474 -26.79 64.72 6.43
C SER A 474 -25.33 64.40 6.04
N TRP A 475 -24.97 63.12 5.85
CA TRP A 475 -23.70 62.75 5.17
C TRP A 475 -23.73 63.13 3.68
N GLN A 476 -24.93 63.18 3.09
CA GLN A 476 -25.16 63.60 1.71
C GLN A 476 -24.74 65.07 1.49
N ASP A 477 -25.05 65.97 2.43
CA ASP A 477 -24.71 67.39 2.29
C ASP A 477 -23.22 67.70 2.56
N GLY A 478 -22.55 66.85 3.34
CA GLY A 478 -21.13 67.00 3.68
C GLY A 478 -20.16 66.41 2.64
N LEU A 479 -20.53 65.29 2.00
CA LEU A 479 -19.72 64.60 0.98
C LEU A 479 -20.25 64.78 -0.46
N GLY A 480 -21.45 65.36 -0.62
CA GLY A 480 -22.13 65.53 -1.89
C GLY A 480 -22.76 64.26 -2.45
N ASP A 481 -23.05 64.28 -3.75
CA ASP A 481 -23.65 63.17 -4.53
C ASP A 481 -22.83 61.86 -4.54
N LEU A 482 -21.61 61.86 -4.01
CA LEU A 482 -20.66 60.73 -4.07
C LEU A 482 -21.12 59.48 -3.30
N VAL A 483 -21.97 59.66 -2.29
CA VAL A 483 -22.46 58.57 -1.44
C VAL A 483 -23.63 57.81 -2.10
N THR A 484 -24.29 58.42 -3.09
CA THR A 484 -25.55 57.92 -3.67
C THR A 484 -25.56 57.85 -5.20
N LYS A 485 -24.57 58.42 -5.90
CA LYS A 485 -24.54 58.48 -7.38
C LYS A 485 -23.30 57.87 -8.04
N GLU A 486 -22.41 57.30 -7.25
CA GLU A 486 -21.17 56.69 -7.72
C GLU A 486 -21.05 55.26 -7.21
N ASP A 487 -20.15 54.49 -7.79
CA ASP A 487 -19.82 53.12 -7.37
C ASP A 487 -19.29 53.13 -5.94
N VAL A 488 -19.90 52.37 -5.03
CA VAL A 488 -19.56 52.40 -3.60
C VAL A 488 -19.54 51.01 -2.97
N SER A 489 -18.72 50.85 -1.93
CA SER A 489 -18.75 49.68 -1.05
C SER A 489 -18.69 50.10 0.42
N TRP A 490 -19.39 49.34 1.26
CA TRP A 490 -19.50 49.54 2.69
C TRP A 490 -19.12 48.25 3.38
N GLU A 491 -18.22 48.34 4.35
CA GLU A 491 -17.78 47.20 5.14
C GLU A 491 -18.08 47.46 6.61
N MET A 492 -18.62 46.47 7.29
CA MET A 492 -18.93 46.54 8.71
C MET A 492 -18.64 45.20 9.37
N VAL A 493 -18.19 45.21 10.62
CA VAL A 493 -18.19 44.00 11.46
C VAL A 493 -19.15 44.25 12.62
N VAL A 494 -20.21 43.46 12.71
CA VAL A 494 -21.29 43.67 13.68
C VAL A 494 -21.58 42.39 14.46
N ARG A 495 -21.84 42.52 15.75
CA ARG A 495 -22.44 41.48 16.57
C ARG A 495 -23.82 41.97 17.01
N PRO A 496 -24.91 41.36 16.52
CA PRO A 496 -26.29 41.76 16.86
C PRO A 496 -26.61 41.76 18.36
N GLY A 497 -26.05 40.81 19.12
CA GLY A 497 -26.38 40.56 20.52
C GLY A 497 -27.65 39.71 20.66
N ASP A 498 -28.72 40.10 19.98
CA ASP A 498 -29.93 39.31 19.77
C ASP A 498 -30.53 39.56 18.37
N PHE A 499 -31.50 38.74 17.96
CA PHE A 499 -32.24 38.88 16.71
C PHE A 499 -33.69 39.32 16.99
N THR A 500 -33.88 40.35 17.81
CA THR A 500 -35.19 40.94 18.07
C THR A 500 -35.27 42.36 17.52
N GLY A 501 -36.47 42.95 17.53
CA GLY A 501 -36.63 44.36 17.16
C GLY A 501 -36.34 44.71 15.69
N THR A 502 -36.27 46.02 15.44
CA THR A 502 -35.85 46.61 14.16
C THR A 502 -34.84 47.71 14.46
N HIS A 503 -33.64 47.54 13.93
CA HIS A 503 -32.47 48.36 14.23
C HIS A 503 -31.87 48.96 12.97
N THR A 504 -31.61 50.26 13.00
CA THR A 504 -30.77 50.91 12.00
C THR A 504 -29.32 50.78 12.42
N LEU A 505 -28.55 49.97 11.70
CA LEU A 505 -27.11 49.84 11.92
C LEU A 505 -26.38 51.07 11.39
N PHE A 506 -26.76 51.54 10.20
CA PHE A 506 -26.22 52.76 9.59
C PHE A 506 -27.22 53.40 8.63
N ASN A 507 -27.25 54.73 8.55
CA ASN A 507 -27.85 55.46 7.44
C ASN A 507 -27.07 56.75 7.13
N THR A 508 -27.19 57.21 5.88
CA THR A 508 -26.51 58.42 5.39
C THR A 508 -27.29 59.73 5.60
N GLY A 509 -28.56 59.66 6.00
CA GLY A 509 -29.54 60.75 5.84
C GLY A 509 -29.80 61.10 4.37
N GLY A 510 -30.71 62.06 4.11
CA GLY A 510 -30.94 62.66 2.80
C GLY A 510 -32.39 62.65 2.29
N ASN A 511 -32.87 63.78 1.75
CA ASN A 511 -34.26 63.96 1.30
C ASN A 511 -34.49 63.37 -0.12
N GLY A 512 -34.75 62.06 -0.15
CA GLY A 512 -35.09 61.30 -1.35
C GLY A 512 -33.94 60.51 -1.99
N GLN A 513 -32.74 60.54 -1.42
CA GLN A 513 -31.57 59.78 -1.86
C GLN A 513 -30.78 59.36 -0.64
N GLY A 514 -30.22 58.15 -0.63
CA GLY A 514 -29.43 57.69 0.51
C GLY A 514 -29.19 56.19 0.55
N LEU A 515 -28.56 55.78 1.65
CA LEU A 515 -28.28 54.39 1.98
C LEU A 515 -28.68 54.07 3.42
N GLY A 516 -29.16 52.85 3.63
CA GLY A 516 -29.53 52.32 4.93
C GLY A 516 -29.14 50.85 5.07
N ILE A 517 -28.52 50.51 6.20
CA ILE A 517 -28.24 49.15 6.64
C ILE A 517 -29.13 48.89 7.86
N VAL A 518 -30.07 47.95 7.72
CA VAL A 518 -31.16 47.75 8.67
C VAL A 518 -31.22 46.28 9.06
N LEU A 519 -31.26 45.99 10.36
CA LEU A 519 -31.45 44.65 10.88
C LEU A 519 -32.86 44.54 11.49
N THR A 520 -33.71 43.70 10.92
CA THR A 520 -35.06 43.42 11.43
C THR A 520 -35.13 41.97 11.89
N ALA A 521 -35.21 41.76 13.20
CA ALA A 521 -34.91 40.48 13.82
C ALA A 521 -33.54 39.96 13.32
N SER A 522 -33.50 38.92 12.50
CA SER A 522 -32.28 38.39 11.87
C SER A 522 -32.07 38.83 10.43
N ILE A 523 -33.03 39.52 9.82
CA ILE A 523 -32.98 39.92 8.41
C ILE A 523 -32.17 41.21 8.28
N LEU A 524 -31.01 41.11 7.63
CA LEU A 524 -30.16 42.23 7.27
C LEU A 524 -30.53 42.75 5.89
N ASP A 525 -31.00 44.00 5.84
CA ASP A 525 -31.30 44.72 4.62
C ASP A 525 -30.22 45.75 4.32
N PHE A 526 -29.71 45.71 3.09
CA PHE A 526 -29.02 46.83 2.48
C PHE A 526 -29.97 47.53 1.51
N ARG A 527 -30.24 48.81 1.79
CA ARG A 527 -31.17 49.67 1.05
C ARG A 527 -30.38 50.81 0.43
N PHE A 528 -30.51 50.98 -0.88
CA PHE A 528 -29.79 52.01 -1.63
C PHE A 528 -30.72 52.73 -2.62
N GLN A 529 -30.62 54.05 -2.67
CA GLN A 529 -31.40 54.91 -3.57
C GLN A 529 -30.56 56.05 -4.14
N SER A 530 -30.44 56.08 -5.47
CA SER A 530 -29.61 57.05 -6.18
C SER A 530 -30.37 58.26 -6.74
N ALA A 531 -31.70 58.27 -6.73
CA ALA A 531 -32.53 59.45 -7.05
C ALA A 531 -33.82 59.54 -6.25
N ASN A 532 -34.37 60.76 -6.14
CA ASN A 532 -35.66 61.07 -5.50
C ASN A 532 -36.88 60.60 -6.32
N ASN A 533 -36.82 59.37 -6.83
CA ASN A 533 -37.93 58.67 -7.47
C ASN A 533 -37.78 57.14 -7.31
N ASP A 534 -38.90 56.43 -7.39
CA ASP A 534 -38.96 54.97 -7.14
C ASP A 534 -38.28 54.11 -8.22
N SER A 535 -37.83 54.73 -9.32
CA SER A 535 -37.23 54.01 -10.46
C SER A 535 -35.73 53.73 -10.27
N GLN A 536 -35.12 54.22 -9.19
CA GLN A 536 -33.67 54.16 -8.94
C GLN A 536 -33.34 53.65 -7.52
N ARG A 537 -33.93 52.51 -7.15
CA ARG A 537 -33.82 51.91 -5.80
C ARG A 537 -33.42 50.44 -5.87
N VAL A 538 -32.61 49.99 -4.91
CA VAL A 538 -32.23 48.57 -4.73
C VAL A 538 -32.38 48.20 -3.26
N ILE A 539 -33.01 47.05 -3.01
CA ILE A 539 -33.06 46.42 -1.68
C ILE A 539 -32.54 45.00 -1.85
N ILE A 540 -31.57 44.65 -1.02
CA ILE A 540 -31.01 43.32 -0.98
C ILE A 540 -30.91 42.87 0.47
N SER A 541 -31.33 41.64 0.71
CA SER A 541 -31.56 41.13 2.06
C SER A 541 -30.95 39.75 2.23
N THR A 542 -30.51 39.44 3.44
CA THR A 542 -30.10 38.09 3.86
C THR A 542 -30.57 37.82 5.29
N ASP A 543 -30.76 36.56 5.64
CA ASP A 543 -31.10 36.14 7.00
C ASP A 543 -29.82 35.72 7.74
N LEU A 544 -29.35 36.55 8.68
CA LEU A 544 -28.14 36.27 9.44
C LEU A 544 -28.30 35.02 10.33
N SER A 545 -29.52 34.65 10.73
CA SER A 545 -29.76 33.45 11.54
C SER A 545 -29.53 32.15 10.76
N ALA A 546 -29.52 32.21 9.43
CA ALA A 546 -29.11 31.09 8.58
C ALA A 546 -27.58 30.94 8.47
N ILE A 547 -26.82 31.96 8.94
CA ILE A 547 -25.35 32.04 8.82
C ILE A 547 -24.68 31.85 10.19
N GLY A 548 -25.27 32.38 11.26
CA GLY A 548 -24.71 32.29 12.62
C GLY A 548 -25.69 32.71 13.72
N LEU A 549 -25.21 32.69 14.96
CA LEU A 549 -25.96 33.12 16.14
C LEU A 549 -25.89 34.64 16.31
N ALA A 550 -26.88 35.22 17.00
CA ALA A 550 -26.89 36.67 17.25
C ALA A 550 -25.68 37.15 18.10
N THR A 551 -25.04 36.24 18.83
CA THR A 551 -23.83 36.49 19.62
C THR A 551 -22.55 36.46 18.78
N ASP A 552 -22.61 36.08 17.51
CA ASP A 552 -21.45 36.01 16.62
C ASP A 552 -21.14 37.38 16.00
N PHE A 553 -19.87 37.59 15.64
CA PHE A 553 -19.51 38.70 14.77
C PHE A 553 -19.73 38.31 13.31
N PHE A 554 -20.43 39.17 12.57
CA PHE A 554 -20.63 39.07 11.14
C PHE A 554 -19.81 40.15 10.44
N HIS A 555 -18.95 39.75 9.51
CA HIS A 555 -18.33 40.66 8.57
C HIS A 555 -19.29 40.88 7.41
N ILE A 556 -19.77 42.09 7.23
CA ILE A 556 -20.75 42.47 6.22
C ILE A 556 -20.06 43.39 5.22
N VAL A 557 -20.11 43.04 3.95
CA VAL A 557 -19.75 43.98 2.87
C VAL A 557 -20.91 44.13 1.91
N ALA A 558 -21.36 45.36 1.72
CA ALA A 558 -22.41 45.69 0.76
C ALA A 558 -21.87 46.63 -0.32
N THR A 559 -22.12 46.31 -1.58
CA THR A 559 -21.66 47.12 -2.71
C THR A 559 -22.84 47.61 -3.53
N ALA A 560 -22.69 48.78 -4.14
CA ALA A 560 -23.61 49.34 -5.11
C ALA A 560 -22.82 49.91 -6.29
N ASP A 561 -22.99 49.29 -7.45
CA ASP A 561 -22.52 49.76 -8.76
C ASP A 561 -23.63 50.63 -9.38
N VAL A 562 -23.36 51.93 -9.53
CA VAL A 562 -24.31 52.91 -10.05
C VAL A 562 -23.96 53.29 -11.49
N GLY A 563 -22.90 52.70 -12.06
CA GLY A 563 -22.19 53.00 -13.30
C GLY A 563 -23.03 53.21 -14.55
N GLY A 564 -23.71 54.36 -14.65
CA GLY A 564 -24.47 54.80 -15.81
C GLY A 564 -25.74 53.99 -16.12
N ALA A 565 -26.03 52.92 -15.39
CA ALA A 565 -27.24 52.12 -15.50
C ALA A 565 -28.28 52.53 -14.44
N SER A 566 -29.49 52.84 -14.88
CA SER A 566 -30.63 53.17 -14.01
C SER A 566 -31.59 51.98 -14.00
N PRO A 567 -31.82 51.28 -12.87
CA PRO A 567 -31.24 51.40 -11.53
C PRO A 567 -29.96 50.53 -11.38
N GLY A 568 -28.94 50.98 -10.66
CA GLY A 568 -27.67 50.24 -10.46
C GLY A 568 -27.80 48.82 -9.90
N VAL A 569 -26.66 48.14 -9.69
CA VAL A 569 -26.57 46.76 -9.21
C VAL A 569 -26.01 46.73 -7.79
N ALA A 570 -26.68 46.04 -6.86
CA ALA A 570 -26.14 45.81 -5.51
C ALA A 570 -25.78 44.35 -5.26
N THR A 571 -24.74 44.12 -4.45
CA THR A 571 -24.38 42.80 -3.90
C THR A 571 -24.15 42.89 -2.40
N LEU A 572 -24.43 41.79 -1.69
CA LEU A 572 -24.25 41.69 -0.24
C LEU A 572 -23.44 40.43 0.07
N TYR A 573 -22.36 40.63 0.81
CA TYR A 573 -21.47 39.59 1.31
C TYR A 573 -21.54 39.53 2.83
N VAL A 574 -21.49 38.30 3.37
CA VAL A 574 -21.35 38.06 4.80
C VAL A 574 -20.25 37.02 5.01
N ASN A 575 -19.33 37.30 5.94
CA ASN A 575 -18.18 36.45 6.29
C ASN A 575 -17.34 36.05 5.06
N GLY A 576 -17.02 37.04 4.22
CA GLY A 576 -16.28 36.84 2.98
C GLY A 576 -17.08 36.24 1.82
N GLN A 577 -18.30 35.75 2.06
CA GLN A 577 -19.11 35.00 1.06
C GLN A 577 -20.22 35.85 0.46
N LEU A 578 -20.51 35.68 -0.83
CA LEU A 578 -21.66 36.32 -1.49
C LEU A 578 -22.97 35.67 -0.99
N VAL A 579 -23.81 36.43 -0.31
CA VAL A 579 -25.06 35.91 0.28
C VAL A 579 -26.32 36.43 -0.41
N ALA A 580 -26.23 37.57 -1.12
CA ALA A 580 -27.32 38.06 -1.96
C ALA A 580 -26.80 38.94 -3.11
N GLY A 581 -27.56 38.97 -4.22
CA GLY A 581 -27.25 39.74 -5.43
C GLY A 581 -26.43 38.95 -6.47
N PRO A 582 -26.01 39.58 -7.58
CA PRO A 582 -26.32 40.96 -8.01
C PRO A 582 -27.80 41.14 -8.35
N THR A 583 -28.39 42.29 -8.01
CA THR A 583 -29.80 42.59 -8.34
C THR A 583 -29.99 44.04 -8.79
N SER A 584 -30.76 44.23 -9.87
CA SER A 584 -31.23 45.53 -10.36
C SER A 584 -32.72 45.70 -10.05
N SER A 585 -33.07 46.61 -9.14
CA SER A 585 -34.44 46.99 -8.73
C SER A 585 -35.35 45.90 -8.15
N THR A 586 -35.64 46.03 -6.86
CA THR A 586 -36.53 45.13 -6.11
C THR A 586 -37.25 45.87 -4.96
N GLY A 587 -38.46 46.38 -5.20
CA GLY A 587 -39.43 46.70 -4.13
C GLY A 587 -40.01 48.12 -4.12
N ILE A 588 -41.27 48.23 -3.65
CA ILE A 588 -41.97 49.50 -3.39
C ILE A 588 -41.65 49.92 -1.95
N ILE A 589 -40.95 51.04 -1.78
CA ILE A 589 -40.89 51.77 -0.51
C ILE A 589 -41.67 53.07 -0.72
N ALA A 590 -42.61 53.39 0.17
CA ALA A 590 -43.59 54.46 -0.05
C ALA A 590 -42.99 55.87 -0.13
N ASP A 591 -41.86 56.11 0.52
CA ASP A 591 -41.06 57.34 0.40
C ASP A 591 -39.67 57.11 1.03
N TRP A 592 -38.61 57.76 0.51
CA TRP A 592 -37.34 57.87 1.24
C TRP A 592 -37.41 59.17 2.04
N ASP A 593 -37.86 59.08 3.29
CA ASP A 593 -37.96 60.23 4.20
C ASP A 593 -36.68 60.47 5.00
N GLY A 594 -35.58 59.79 4.65
CA GLY A 594 -34.33 59.77 5.40
C GLY A 594 -33.99 61.18 5.86
N GLY A 595 -34.30 61.47 7.11
CA GLY A 595 -34.22 62.81 7.66
C GLY A 595 -32.83 63.42 7.50
N ASP A 596 -32.72 64.66 7.91
CA ASP A 596 -31.52 65.49 7.74
C ASP A 596 -30.32 65.03 8.62
N LEU A 597 -30.24 63.76 9.02
CA LEU A 597 -29.22 63.25 9.94
C LEU A 597 -28.70 61.89 9.49
N ALA A 598 -27.39 61.80 9.30
CA ALA A 598 -26.69 60.52 9.20
C ALA A 598 -26.54 59.91 10.60
N GLU A 599 -26.76 58.60 10.70
CA GLU A 599 -26.90 57.90 11.97
C GLU A 599 -26.20 56.54 11.94
N LEU A 600 -25.56 56.15 13.05
CA LEU A 600 -24.89 54.85 13.23
C LEU A 600 -25.35 54.24 14.55
N GLY A 601 -25.93 53.05 14.51
CA GLY A 601 -26.48 52.31 15.66
C GLY A 601 -27.68 52.97 16.35
N LYS A 602 -28.14 54.13 15.87
CA LYS A 602 -29.23 54.89 16.48
C LYS A 602 -29.90 55.79 15.45
N GLY A 603 -31.04 55.38 14.90
CA GLY A 603 -31.74 56.21 13.91
C GLY A 603 -33.09 55.70 13.42
N ALA A 604 -34.10 56.57 13.39
CA ALA A 604 -35.44 56.27 12.88
C ALA A 604 -35.65 56.70 11.41
N ASN A 605 -34.63 57.32 10.80
CA ASN A 605 -34.70 58.03 9.54
C ASN A 605 -34.23 57.17 8.37
N ILE A 606 -34.88 56.01 8.20
CA ILE A 606 -34.61 55.08 7.10
C ILE A 606 -35.90 54.85 6.29
N PRO A 607 -35.79 54.50 5.00
CA PRO A 607 -36.97 54.29 4.16
C PRO A 607 -37.79 53.12 4.68
N THR A 608 -39.09 53.31 4.88
CA THR A 608 -39.98 52.21 5.31
C THR A 608 -41.16 52.04 4.36
N SER A 609 -41.52 50.79 4.05
CA SER A 609 -42.83 50.48 3.45
C SER A 609 -43.95 50.38 4.50
N THR A 610 -43.58 50.33 5.79
CA THR A 610 -44.48 50.31 6.95
C THR A 610 -43.82 50.98 8.15
N THR A 611 -44.56 51.77 8.90
CA THR A 611 -44.10 52.39 10.16
C THR A 611 -43.75 51.32 11.19
N PHE A 612 -42.47 51.16 11.52
CA PHE A 612 -42.01 50.28 12.59
C PHE A 612 -41.64 51.10 13.84
N PRO A 613 -41.94 50.63 15.06
CA PRO A 613 -41.46 51.25 16.28
C PRO A 613 -39.93 51.10 16.36
N PHE A 614 -39.22 52.22 16.49
CA PHE A 614 -37.76 52.26 16.48
C PHE A 614 -37.15 51.74 17.79
N GLU A 615 -36.13 50.87 17.68
CA GLU A 615 -35.35 50.36 18.80
C GLU A 615 -33.85 50.65 18.58
N ALA A 616 -33.18 51.19 19.59
CA ALA A 616 -31.74 51.44 19.53
C ALA A 616 -30.98 50.12 19.35
N PHE A 617 -29.95 50.10 18.50
CA PHE A 617 -29.09 48.93 18.37
C PHE A 617 -28.25 48.79 19.64
N THR A 618 -28.30 47.63 20.28
CA THR A 618 -27.60 47.36 21.55
C THR A 618 -26.45 46.36 21.43
N GLY A 619 -26.22 45.84 20.21
CA GLY A 619 -25.06 45.00 19.89
C GLY A 619 -23.77 45.80 19.65
N ASP A 620 -22.73 45.10 19.18
CA ASP A 620 -21.41 45.68 18.93
C ASP A 620 -21.20 45.99 17.44
N ILE A 621 -20.56 47.11 17.11
CA ILE A 621 -20.02 47.40 15.77
C ILE A 621 -18.50 47.58 15.94
N ALA A 622 -17.71 46.66 15.39
CA ALA A 622 -16.26 46.60 15.59
C ALA A 622 -15.45 47.26 14.47
N VAL A 623 -15.94 47.20 13.23
CA VAL A 623 -15.32 47.79 12.03
C VAL A 623 -16.40 48.52 11.24
N PHE A 624 -16.06 49.67 10.66
CA PHE A 624 -16.91 50.39 9.71
C PHE A 624 -16.05 51.16 8.70
N ASN A 625 -16.07 50.75 7.43
CA ASN A 625 -15.33 51.37 6.34
C ASN A 625 -16.24 51.75 5.16
N TYR A 626 -15.88 52.82 4.47
CA TYR A 626 -16.51 53.28 3.23
C TYR A 626 -15.47 53.36 2.11
N TYR A 627 -15.81 52.82 0.95
CA TYR A 627 -14.98 52.83 -0.26
C TYR A 627 -15.75 53.58 -1.36
N GLY A 628 -15.42 54.85 -1.57
CA GLY A 628 -15.99 55.66 -2.66
C GLY A 628 -15.35 55.37 -4.01
N PHE A 629 -16.13 55.47 -5.09
CA PHE A 629 -15.74 55.15 -6.47
C PHE A 629 -15.20 53.73 -6.68
N ARG A 630 -15.63 52.80 -5.82
CA ARG A 630 -15.10 51.44 -5.80
C ARG A 630 -16.17 50.44 -5.40
N VAL A 631 -16.45 49.52 -6.30
CA VAL A 631 -17.16 48.27 -6.01
C VAL A 631 -16.11 47.22 -5.67
N LEU A 632 -16.14 46.72 -4.44
CA LEU A 632 -15.30 45.61 -4.02
C LEU A 632 -15.81 44.33 -4.71
N ASP A 633 -14.90 43.60 -5.34
CA ASP A 633 -15.17 42.27 -5.87
C ASP A 633 -15.09 41.20 -4.77
N ALA A 634 -15.55 39.98 -5.08
CA ALA A 634 -15.59 38.88 -4.12
C ALA A 634 -14.20 38.55 -3.52
N SER A 635 -13.12 38.67 -4.30
CA SER A 635 -11.76 38.42 -3.80
C SER A 635 -11.37 39.48 -2.78
N GLN A 636 -11.60 40.76 -3.09
CA GLN A 636 -11.30 41.88 -2.20
C GLN A 636 -12.12 41.84 -0.91
N VAL A 637 -13.34 41.27 -0.96
CA VAL A 637 -14.17 41.04 0.22
C VAL A 637 -13.64 39.87 1.05
N SER A 638 -13.21 38.77 0.43
CA SER A 638 -12.59 37.63 1.11
C SER A 638 -11.32 38.05 1.83
N ASP A 639 -10.42 38.78 1.17
CA ASP A 639 -9.15 39.26 1.76
C ASP A 639 -9.39 40.10 3.02
N LYS A 640 -10.47 40.90 3.00
CA LYS A 640 -10.89 41.72 4.13
C LYS A 640 -11.43 40.87 5.28
N TYR A 641 -12.20 39.83 4.99
CA TYR A 641 -12.68 38.90 6.00
C TYR A 641 -11.53 38.17 6.69
N ASP A 642 -10.59 37.65 5.90
CA ASP A 642 -9.45 36.89 6.41
C ASP A 642 -8.53 37.76 7.27
N ALA A 643 -8.41 39.06 6.95
CA ALA A 643 -7.66 40.03 7.74
C ALA A 643 -8.26 40.29 9.15
N LEU A 644 -9.55 39.98 9.38
CA LEU A 644 -10.18 40.13 10.70
C LEU A 644 -9.76 39.03 11.69
N GLY A 645 -9.34 37.87 11.20
CA GLY A 645 -8.83 36.74 12.02
C GLY A 645 -7.43 36.96 12.58
N GLY A 646 -7.02 38.20 12.84
CA GLY A 646 -5.62 38.61 12.99
C GLY A 646 -4.75 37.75 13.94
N SER A 647 -3.70 37.15 13.38
CA SER A 647 -2.36 36.83 13.96
C SER A 647 -2.20 36.15 15.34
N GLY A 648 -3.25 35.82 16.06
CA GLY A 648 -3.17 34.85 17.17
C GLY A 648 -3.19 33.46 16.57
N GLY A 649 -2.11 32.68 16.73
CA GLY A 649 -2.05 31.31 16.20
C GLY A 649 -3.27 30.49 16.62
N ASP A 650 -3.67 29.56 15.75
CA ASP A 650 -4.84 28.71 15.96
C ASP A 650 -4.81 28.07 17.35
N LEU A 651 -5.95 28.06 18.04
CA LEU A 651 -6.14 27.36 19.30
C LEU A 651 -5.84 25.87 19.09
N ALA A 652 -4.61 25.44 19.37
CA ALA A 652 -4.14 24.09 19.09
C ALA A 652 -3.86 23.34 20.40
N ILE A 653 -4.41 22.13 20.52
CA ILE A 653 -3.98 21.19 21.56
C ILE A 653 -2.56 20.75 21.23
N LYS A 654 -1.62 21.01 22.14
CA LYS A 654 -0.20 20.66 22.02
C LYS A 654 0.11 19.28 22.59
N ASP A 655 -0.56 18.92 23.68
CA ASP A 655 -0.26 17.69 24.40
C ASP A 655 -1.46 17.18 25.17
N ILE A 656 -1.56 15.85 25.27
CA ILE A 656 -2.54 15.14 26.09
C ILE A 656 -1.82 13.99 26.79
N GLU A 657 -1.70 14.08 28.11
CA GLU A 657 -1.09 13.05 28.95
C GLU A 657 -2.15 12.43 29.86
N TYR A 658 -2.18 11.09 29.95
CA TYR A 658 -2.96 10.39 30.98
C TYR A 658 -2.02 9.84 32.05
N ASP A 659 -2.26 10.24 33.30
CA ASP A 659 -1.52 9.79 34.48
C ASP A 659 -2.29 8.65 35.15
N ASP A 660 -1.95 7.41 34.78
CA ASP A 660 -2.55 6.18 35.33
C ASP A 660 -2.52 6.12 36.86
N ALA A 661 -1.50 6.70 37.49
CA ALA A 661 -1.32 6.64 38.94
C ALA A 661 -2.22 7.63 39.68
N ALA A 662 -2.53 8.76 39.05
CA ALA A 662 -3.40 9.81 39.59
C ALA A 662 -4.85 9.72 39.10
N ASP A 663 -5.13 8.97 38.04
CA ASP A 663 -6.40 8.95 37.30
C ASP A 663 -6.79 10.36 36.79
N GLU A 664 -5.81 11.02 36.15
CA GLU A 664 -5.91 12.39 35.66
C GLU A 664 -5.51 12.50 34.19
N ILE A 665 -6.20 13.36 33.44
CA ILE A 665 -5.77 13.80 32.11
C ILE A 665 -5.22 15.21 32.21
N ARG A 666 -4.02 15.44 31.68
CA ARG A 666 -3.43 16.78 31.48
C ARG A 666 -3.54 17.15 30.01
N LEU A 667 -4.25 18.24 29.72
CA LEU A 667 -4.44 18.76 28.37
C LEU A 667 -3.76 20.11 28.25
N THR A 668 -2.77 20.23 27.37
CA THR A 668 -2.01 21.46 27.13
C THR A 668 -2.37 22.02 25.76
N PHE A 669 -2.63 23.33 25.69
CA PHE A 669 -3.03 24.01 24.45
C PHE A 669 -2.42 25.41 24.34
N ASP A 670 -2.26 25.89 23.11
CA ASP A 670 -1.87 27.28 22.82
C ASP A 670 -2.92 28.24 23.39
N SER A 671 -2.48 29.24 24.15
CA SER A 671 -3.39 30.18 24.80
C SER A 671 -2.96 31.63 24.62
N ILE A 672 -3.88 32.55 24.88
CA ILE A 672 -3.70 33.99 24.74
C ILE A 672 -3.61 34.58 26.16
N PRO A 673 -2.60 35.42 26.47
CA PRO A 673 -2.48 36.00 27.80
C PRO A 673 -3.72 36.81 28.18
N ASN A 674 -4.22 36.58 29.40
CA ASN A 674 -5.42 37.21 29.98
C ASN A 674 -6.76 36.80 29.33
N GLN A 675 -6.80 35.71 28.59
CA GLN A 675 -8.05 35.10 28.11
C GLN A 675 -8.55 34.00 29.06
N THR A 676 -9.86 33.77 29.08
CA THR A 676 -10.52 32.60 29.72
C THR A 676 -10.88 31.57 28.66
N TYR A 677 -11.01 30.30 29.07
CA TYR A 677 -11.32 29.17 28.21
C TYR A 677 -12.39 28.27 28.83
N ALA A 678 -13.18 27.63 27.97
CA ALA A 678 -14.10 26.58 28.35
C ALA A 678 -13.59 25.22 27.87
N LEU A 679 -13.80 24.18 28.69
CA LEU A 679 -13.50 22.79 28.42
C LEU A 679 -14.82 22.00 28.40
N GLU A 680 -15.04 21.27 27.32
CA GLU A 680 -16.20 20.40 27.17
C GLU A 680 -15.78 18.98 26.79
N THR A 681 -16.67 18.01 27.04
CA THR A 681 -16.46 16.60 26.70
C THR A 681 -17.67 15.98 26.02
N THR A 682 -17.42 14.98 25.18
CA THR A 682 -18.44 14.08 24.65
C THR A 682 -17.92 12.64 24.57
N VAL A 683 -18.84 11.69 24.47
CA VAL A 683 -18.55 10.28 24.20
C VAL A 683 -18.80 9.92 22.73
N ASP A 684 -19.47 10.80 21.99
CA ASP A 684 -19.81 10.59 20.58
C ASP A 684 -19.81 11.92 19.81
N LEU A 685 -18.83 12.07 18.92
CA LEU A 685 -18.68 13.25 18.06
C LEU A 685 -19.85 13.42 17.07
N LEU A 686 -20.66 12.39 16.83
CA LEU A 686 -21.76 12.43 15.85
C LEU A 686 -23.06 13.02 16.40
N THR A 687 -23.19 13.20 17.71
CA THR A 687 -24.48 13.55 18.34
C THR A 687 -24.62 15.01 18.74
N GLU A 688 -23.63 15.87 18.43
CA GLU A 688 -23.54 17.30 18.80
C GLU A 688 -23.71 17.62 20.31
N THR A 689 -23.91 16.62 21.16
CA THR A 689 -24.11 16.81 22.60
C THR A 689 -22.77 16.87 23.32
N TRP A 690 -22.33 18.09 23.62
CA TRP A 690 -21.17 18.37 24.45
C TRP A 690 -21.59 18.70 25.88
N ILE A 691 -20.88 18.14 26.85
CA ILE A 691 -21.05 18.41 28.28
C ILE A 691 -19.93 19.34 28.71
N GLU A 692 -20.28 20.52 29.19
CA GLU A 692 -19.34 21.46 29.79
C GLU A 692 -18.77 20.89 31.09
N LEU A 693 -17.44 20.94 31.22
CA LEU A 693 -16.71 20.52 32.41
C LEU A 693 -16.25 21.73 33.25
N ASP A 694 -15.82 22.80 32.59
CA ASP A 694 -15.39 24.07 33.19
C ASP A 694 -15.47 25.17 32.13
N ASP A 695 -16.03 26.34 32.45
CA ASP A 695 -16.14 27.51 31.55
C ASP A 695 -15.20 28.66 31.96
N SER A 696 -14.36 28.45 32.97
CA SER A 696 -13.68 29.52 33.68
C SER A 696 -12.15 29.36 33.74
N ILE A 697 -11.56 28.58 32.83
CA ILE A 697 -10.14 28.24 32.84
C ILE A 697 -9.31 29.49 32.47
N PRO A 698 -8.54 30.07 33.41
CA PRO A 698 -7.72 31.23 33.10
C PRO A 698 -6.50 30.83 32.28
N SER A 699 -6.10 31.68 31.33
CA SER A 699 -4.88 31.49 30.56
C SER A 699 -3.63 31.41 31.44
N GLY A 700 -2.76 30.42 31.16
CA GLY A 700 -1.41 30.31 31.71
C GLY A 700 -0.38 31.24 31.06
N GLY A 701 -0.77 32.01 30.02
CA GLY A 701 0.12 32.84 29.23
C GLY A 701 -0.05 32.57 27.74
N THR A 702 1.01 32.08 27.09
CA THR A 702 0.96 31.64 25.69
C THR A 702 0.60 30.16 25.54
N GLU A 703 0.62 29.40 26.64
CA GLU A 703 0.16 28.02 26.74
C GLU A 703 -0.59 27.85 28.06
N THR A 704 -1.62 27.00 28.06
CA THR A 704 -2.41 26.66 29.24
C THR A 704 -2.50 25.15 29.36
N THR A 705 -2.31 24.62 30.56
CA THR A 705 -2.54 23.20 30.88
C THR A 705 -3.71 23.08 31.85
N VAL A 706 -4.72 22.29 31.49
CA VAL A 706 -5.85 21.93 32.37
C VAL A 706 -5.71 20.48 32.82
N VAL A 707 -6.07 20.21 34.09
CA VAL A 707 -6.04 18.86 34.69
C VAL A 707 -7.47 18.41 34.94
N ILE A 708 -7.81 17.23 34.43
CA ILE A 708 -9.15 16.63 34.51
C ILE A 708 -9.05 15.37 35.38
N SER A 709 -9.64 15.40 36.58
CA SER A 709 -9.62 14.27 37.52
C SER A 709 -10.92 13.47 37.52
N GLY A 710 -10.86 12.18 37.87
CA GLY A 710 -12.05 11.33 38.07
C GLY A 710 -12.69 10.86 36.77
N VAL A 711 -11.87 10.48 35.79
CA VAL A 711 -12.31 10.13 34.43
C VAL A 711 -12.97 8.75 34.42
N VAL A 712 -14.30 8.70 34.54
CA VAL A 712 -15.05 7.45 34.34
C VAL A 712 -15.16 7.18 32.84
N LEU A 713 -14.33 6.25 32.34
CA LEU A 713 -14.46 5.72 30.99
C LEU A 713 -15.75 4.87 30.89
N PRO A 714 -16.71 5.24 30.02
CA PRO A 714 -18.07 4.70 30.08
C PRO A 714 -18.23 3.26 29.56
N ASP A 715 -17.22 2.71 28.87
CA ASP A 715 -17.28 1.37 28.27
C ASP A 715 -15.94 0.63 28.45
N PRO A 716 -15.89 -0.52 29.15
CA PRO A 716 -14.66 -1.29 29.32
C PRO A 716 -14.18 -2.00 28.04
N VAL A 717 -14.93 -1.97 26.93
CA VAL A 717 -14.58 -2.65 25.68
C VAL A 717 -13.96 -1.71 24.64
N ASN A 718 -14.38 -0.44 24.57
CA ASN A 718 -13.77 0.59 23.71
C ASN A 718 -14.01 2.00 24.27
N PRO A 719 -13.29 2.41 25.33
CA PRO A 719 -13.53 3.69 25.95
C PRO A 719 -12.92 4.82 25.12
N ARG A 720 -13.75 5.50 24.32
CA ARG A 720 -13.39 6.78 23.70
C ARG A 720 -14.14 7.90 24.41
N ARG A 721 -13.41 8.95 24.75
CA ARG A 721 -13.94 10.20 25.28
C ARG A 721 -13.19 11.33 24.59
N PHE A 722 -13.93 12.31 24.14
CA PHE A 722 -13.41 13.44 23.38
C PHE A 722 -13.51 14.70 24.23
N TYR A 723 -12.55 15.61 24.02
CA TYR A 723 -12.48 16.89 24.70
C TYR A 723 -12.28 18.00 23.67
N ARG A 724 -12.83 19.18 23.93
CA ARG A 724 -12.54 20.39 23.14
C ARG A 724 -12.34 21.58 24.06
N ILE A 725 -11.48 22.50 23.62
CA ILE A 725 -11.26 23.80 24.26
C ILE A 725 -11.88 24.88 23.37
N LEU A 726 -12.56 25.82 24.00
CA LEU A 726 -13.20 26.96 23.35
C LEU A 726 -12.72 28.25 24.05
N PRO A 727 -12.65 29.39 23.35
CA PRO A 727 -12.58 30.69 24.00
C PRO A 727 -13.72 30.82 25.03
N GLY A 728 -13.38 31.17 26.26
CA GLY A 728 -14.34 31.37 27.35
C GLY A 728 -15.14 32.66 27.13
N LEU A 729 -16.35 32.69 27.72
CA LEU A 729 -17.25 33.85 27.69
C LEU A 729 -16.72 35.05 28.47
#